data_AF-A0AAU6GR56-F1
#
_entry.id   AF-A0AAU6GR56-F1
#
_cell.length_a   1.000
_cell.length_b   1.000
_cell.length_c   1.000
_cell.angle_alpha   90.00
_cell.angle_beta   90.00
_cell.angle_gamma   90.00
#
_symmetry.space_group_name_H-M   'P 1'
#
loop_
_entity.id
_entity.type
_entity.pdbx_description
1 polymer ?
#
loop_
_entity_poly.entity_id
_entity_poly.type
_entity_poly.pdbx_seq_one_letter_code
_entity_poly.pdbx_strand_id
1 'polypeptide(L)'
;MKNLLVIGVGPHARRTHLPALAAAQRTGLVGAVYGVDVIGASDAMVAFEADDGPRTLPVTLIEQFDAAPRVLTGTVRSTLDALAHRQAIDAVVVATEPSYHLAYTRWALERGLNVLLDKPLSVRADCSTDTARAAAILDDTNEMLDCYQLARARHPQLLVAVQAQRRYHPAFWRIRELISDIADATSCPVTSIQSFHSDGQWRMPDEYVDLCYHGFEGGYGKAAHSGYHFFDIVPWLLSAGERAGKELDTVDVHAFVTRPADLLGQLGVGDHERLFPGFAARNPYPEADLRAITHRFGEVDAFLSMAYKSAGQTMTLGSINLVHNGFSQRGTLTAARSRLYKGNGRVRHENHIIEQGPFQAIHLNSLQALSHGTGADDPHVAGGDRHIELHVFRNNRYRQGWKKHTRYTFNDLTTATEAGPALPTQESSRRRAMQEFLDYLCGRRTRQEMTSELTSHRRGSVLMAGAYLSMARQFNGTHPVATLDFRPSPHPAPRTCTGALPGAYRSWAMNRRTTGAGPDLSALSALLGDSLPAVLADCRRHAGHLTRVQPAPGGNVSHVFRVDGNQQSVILKIRSSRFARIPELRTDPALIADERRALDLYAPTGSAVFPRVLAFHAEAHAMILTDVFPDRRNYHQHLDERPATPEEMTRLGTALRRVHEATRGIRAQIRSQGDVWFRDHTFDFCLRATGHPVLAQACEELAAVPGQQLILGDLAPKNLSLAGGTVAICDLDNIHHGWPRYDLAYVTAHLLIHHLRWPRHLPTLVNALLTAYAGDEPQQRRPTAEAHLTAKVTAAVILYRLTGAIVPYPLASPPHLAAQYKARVLRLLDTGEFTIQDLVQAAAPRTAAVS
;
A
#
# COMPACT_ATOMS: atom_id res chain seq x y z
N MET A 1 3.91 -29.48 -19.00
CA MET A 1 2.93 -29.04 -17.98
C MET A 1 3.45 -27.76 -17.35
N LYS A 2 2.55 -26.87 -16.92
CA LYS A 2 2.92 -25.53 -16.44
C LYS A 2 2.96 -25.49 -14.91
N ASN A 3 4.03 -24.96 -14.33
CA ASN A 3 4.17 -24.81 -12.88
C ASN A 3 3.65 -23.45 -12.42
N LEU A 4 2.83 -23.43 -11.37
CA LEU A 4 2.13 -22.24 -10.91
C LEU A 4 2.53 -21.84 -9.49
N LEU A 5 2.62 -20.53 -9.27
CA LEU A 5 2.82 -19.94 -7.95
C LEU A 5 1.57 -19.16 -7.52
N VAL A 6 1.00 -19.48 -6.36
CA VAL A 6 -0.13 -18.74 -5.77
C VAL A 6 0.40 -17.82 -4.68
N ILE A 7 0.33 -16.51 -4.91
CA ILE A 7 0.77 -15.48 -3.96
C ILE A 7 -0.47 -14.98 -3.21
N GLY A 8 -0.51 -15.19 -1.90
CA GLY A 8 -1.68 -14.99 -1.05
C GLY A 8 -2.52 -16.27 -0.98
N VAL A 9 -2.32 -17.07 0.07
CA VAL A 9 -2.99 -18.36 0.28
C VAL A 9 -4.06 -18.24 1.38
N GLY A 10 -4.73 -17.09 1.40
CA GLY A 10 -5.81 -16.78 2.34
C GLY A 10 -7.11 -17.54 2.06
N PRO A 11 -8.18 -17.31 2.86
CA PRO A 11 -9.45 -18.03 2.75
C PRO A 11 -10.11 -17.96 1.36
N HIS A 12 -9.90 -16.89 0.61
CA HIS A 12 -10.40 -16.76 -0.75
C HIS A 12 -9.72 -17.79 -1.68
N ALA A 13 -8.40 -17.74 -1.80
CA ALA A 13 -7.62 -18.64 -2.65
C ALA A 13 -7.86 -20.12 -2.32
N ARG A 14 -7.96 -20.48 -1.02
CA ARG A 14 -8.26 -21.85 -0.59
C ARG A 14 -9.63 -22.35 -1.05
N ARG A 15 -10.60 -21.45 -1.20
CA ARG A 15 -11.97 -21.79 -1.63
C ARG A 15 -12.15 -21.74 -3.15
N THR A 16 -11.38 -20.93 -3.85
CA THR A 16 -11.61 -20.61 -5.27
C THR A 16 -10.51 -21.13 -6.18
N HIS A 17 -9.27 -20.71 -5.94
CA HIS A 17 -8.14 -20.96 -6.83
C HIS A 17 -7.57 -22.36 -6.64
N LEU A 18 -7.25 -22.76 -5.40
CA LEU A 18 -6.61 -24.04 -5.12
C LEU A 18 -7.45 -25.26 -5.56
N PRO A 19 -8.78 -25.30 -5.35
CA PRO A 19 -9.60 -26.42 -5.82
C PRO A 19 -9.60 -26.52 -7.35
N ALA A 20 -9.66 -25.38 -8.05
CA ALA A 20 -9.63 -25.35 -9.51
C ALA A 20 -8.26 -25.79 -10.06
N LEU A 21 -7.16 -25.37 -9.42
CA LEU A 21 -5.81 -25.82 -9.76
C LEU A 21 -5.62 -27.32 -9.49
N ALA A 22 -6.14 -27.84 -8.38
CA ALA A 22 -6.12 -29.27 -8.08
C ALA A 22 -6.89 -30.09 -9.12
N ALA A 23 -8.06 -29.62 -9.57
CA ALA A 23 -8.80 -30.23 -10.66
C ALA A 23 -7.99 -30.22 -11.98
N ALA A 24 -7.31 -29.12 -12.28
CA ALA A 24 -6.45 -28.99 -13.45
C ALA A 24 -5.17 -29.85 -13.40
N GLN A 25 -4.64 -30.14 -12.20
CA GLN A 25 -3.55 -31.10 -12.01
C GLN A 25 -3.99 -32.52 -12.37
N ARG A 26 -5.21 -32.92 -11.98
CA ARG A 26 -5.76 -34.25 -12.31
C ARG A 26 -5.92 -34.47 -13.81
N THR A 27 -6.24 -33.41 -14.55
CA THR A 27 -6.39 -33.47 -16.01
C THR A 27 -5.07 -33.27 -16.78
N GLY A 28 -3.94 -33.14 -16.06
CA GLY A 28 -2.61 -32.94 -16.66
C GLY A 28 -2.40 -31.54 -17.27
N LEU A 29 -3.30 -30.59 -17.01
CA LEU A 29 -3.21 -29.22 -17.50
C LEU A 29 -2.18 -28.41 -16.70
N VAL A 30 -2.10 -28.67 -15.40
CA VAL A 30 -1.17 -28.02 -14.46
C VAL A 30 -0.16 -29.03 -13.93
N GLY A 31 1.10 -28.60 -13.82
CA GLY A 31 2.18 -29.36 -13.18
C GLY A 31 2.16 -29.19 -11.66
N ALA A 32 3.25 -28.66 -11.10
CA ALA A 32 3.33 -28.39 -9.68
C ALA A 32 2.72 -27.01 -9.32
N VAL A 33 2.12 -26.92 -8.13
CA VAL A 33 1.56 -25.68 -7.57
C VAL A 33 2.26 -25.39 -6.25
N TYR A 34 2.72 -24.15 -6.07
CA TYR A 34 3.40 -23.68 -4.87
C TYR A 34 2.68 -22.47 -4.29
N GLY A 35 2.67 -22.34 -2.97
CA GLY A 35 2.13 -21.17 -2.28
C GLY A 35 3.23 -20.21 -1.82
N VAL A 36 2.89 -18.93 -1.76
CA VAL A 36 3.61 -17.90 -0.99
C VAL A 36 2.61 -17.13 -0.16
N ASP A 37 2.93 -16.91 1.10
CA ASP A 37 2.16 -16.03 1.98
C ASP A 37 3.06 -15.34 2.99
N VAL A 38 2.54 -14.32 3.67
CA VAL A 38 3.30 -13.59 4.69
C VAL A 38 3.34 -14.38 6.01
N ILE A 39 4.46 -14.23 6.73
CA ILE A 39 4.64 -14.80 8.07
C ILE A 39 3.48 -14.33 8.97
N GLY A 40 2.84 -15.29 9.64
CA GLY A 40 1.71 -15.07 10.53
C GLY A 40 0.33 -15.04 9.86
N ALA A 41 0.25 -14.94 8.52
CA ALA A 41 -1.02 -15.04 7.80
C ALA A 41 -1.40 -16.48 7.42
N SER A 42 -0.41 -17.36 7.25
CA SER A 42 -0.64 -18.78 7.02
C SER A 42 0.50 -19.64 7.56
N ASP A 43 0.22 -20.94 7.68
CA ASP A 43 1.21 -21.96 8.03
C ASP A 43 2.03 -22.36 6.79
N ALA A 44 3.21 -22.93 7.01
CA ALA A 44 4.06 -23.45 5.93
C ALA A 44 3.40 -24.60 5.12
N MET A 45 2.37 -25.24 5.69
CA MET A 45 1.53 -26.22 5.02
C MET A 45 0.07 -25.81 5.17
N VAL A 46 -0.59 -25.49 4.05
CA VAL A 46 -1.97 -25.03 4.05
C VAL A 46 -2.90 -26.13 3.57
N ALA A 47 -3.87 -26.50 4.42
CA ALA A 47 -4.96 -27.40 4.02
C ALA A 47 -6.04 -26.65 3.23
N PHE A 48 -6.61 -27.35 2.23
CA PHE A 48 -7.75 -26.88 1.46
C PHE A 48 -8.60 -28.07 0.97
N GLU A 49 -9.88 -27.81 0.69
CA GLU A 49 -10.81 -28.82 0.18
C GLU A 49 -10.79 -28.82 -1.35
N ALA A 50 -10.52 -29.98 -1.96
CA ALA A 50 -10.65 -30.19 -3.40
C ALA A 50 -11.80 -31.15 -3.71
N ASP A 51 -12.20 -31.23 -4.99
CA ASP A 51 -13.31 -32.10 -5.42
C ASP A 51 -13.07 -33.59 -5.12
N ASP A 52 -11.81 -34.00 -4.98
CA ASP A 52 -11.39 -35.37 -4.65
C ASP A 52 -10.97 -35.56 -3.19
N GLY A 53 -11.24 -34.56 -2.35
CA GLY A 53 -11.00 -34.59 -0.91
C GLY A 53 -9.99 -33.55 -0.42
N PRO A 54 -9.66 -33.57 0.89
CA PRO A 54 -8.73 -32.63 1.49
C PRO A 54 -7.32 -32.77 0.91
N ARG A 55 -6.69 -31.64 0.60
CA ARG A 55 -5.32 -31.56 0.08
C ARG A 55 -4.50 -30.56 0.88
N THR A 56 -3.18 -30.63 0.74
CA THR A 56 -2.25 -29.67 1.34
C THR A 56 -1.37 -29.01 0.30
N LEU A 57 -1.05 -27.74 0.51
CA LEU A 57 -0.17 -26.94 -0.34
C LEU A 57 1.06 -26.50 0.47
N PRO A 58 2.29 -26.77 -0.02
CA PRO A 58 3.50 -26.16 0.53
C PRO A 58 3.52 -24.66 0.30
N VAL A 59 3.76 -23.88 1.36
CA VAL A 59 3.80 -22.41 1.33
C VAL A 59 5.17 -21.91 1.76
N THR A 60 5.80 -21.10 0.90
CA THR A 60 7.00 -20.34 1.25
C THR A 60 6.59 -19.07 1.98
N LEU A 61 6.98 -18.94 3.25
CA LEU A 61 6.64 -17.77 4.06
C LEU A 61 7.62 -16.62 3.79
N ILE A 62 7.08 -15.42 3.57
CA ILE A 62 7.84 -14.18 3.34
C ILE A 62 7.58 -13.16 4.46
N GLU A 63 8.50 -12.23 4.66
CA GLU A 63 8.28 -11.12 5.59
C GLU A 63 7.09 -10.24 5.15
N GLN A 64 6.39 -9.67 6.14
CA GLN A 64 5.44 -8.60 5.86
C GLN A 64 6.19 -7.35 5.39
N PHE A 65 5.61 -6.61 4.45
CA PHE A 65 6.20 -5.39 3.93
C PHE A 65 5.11 -4.36 3.64
N ASP A 66 5.52 -3.09 3.52
CA ASP A 66 4.62 -2.00 3.21
C ASP A 66 4.22 -2.03 1.72
N ALA A 67 2.91 -1.98 1.45
CA ALA A 67 2.35 -1.90 0.11
C ALA A 67 2.48 -0.51 -0.52
N ALA A 68 2.64 0.55 0.27
CA ALA A 68 2.61 1.93 -0.21
C ALA A 68 3.64 2.25 -1.32
N PRO A 69 4.89 1.73 -1.26
CA PRO A 69 5.89 1.94 -2.31
C PRO A 69 5.59 1.23 -3.64
N ARG A 70 4.59 0.34 -3.69
CA ARG A 70 4.24 -0.46 -4.88
C ARG A 70 5.38 -1.32 -5.44
N VAL A 71 6.36 -1.62 -4.61
CA VAL A 71 7.51 -2.47 -4.96
C VAL A 71 7.78 -3.47 -3.84
N LEU A 72 8.25 -4.66 -4.23
CA LEU A 72 8.68 -5.66 -3.27
C LEU A 72 9.98 -5.23 -2.58
N THR A 73 10.15 -5.59 -1.31
CA THR A 73 11.45 -5.43 -0.62
C THR A 73 12.50 -6.31 -1.27
N GLY A 74 13.79 -5.96 -1.10
CA GLY A 74 14.89 -6.76 -1.64
C GLY A 74 14.86 -8.22 -1.16
N THR A 75 14.50 -8.45 0.10
CA THR A 75 14.38 -9.79 0.70
C THR A 75 13.23 -10.57 0.07
N VAL A 76 12.02 -10.00 0.04
CA VAL A 76 10.83 -10.65 -0.56
C VAL A 76 11.10 -10.97 -2.04
N ARG A 77 11.63 -10.00 -2.78
CA ARG A 77 12.00 -10.19 -4.19
C ARG A 77 12.99 -11.33 -4.36
N SER A 78 14.06 -11.39 -3.57
CA SER A 78 15.07 -12.44 -3.65
C SER A 78 14.49 -13.83 -3.36
N THR A 79 13.61 -13.94 -2.36
CA THR A 79 12.92 -15.19 -2.03
C THR A 79 12.03 -15.66 -3.18
N LEU A 80 11.24 -14.76 -3.75
CA LEU A 80 10.39 -15.08 -4.89
C LEU A 80 11.20 -15.44 -6.13
N ASP A 81 12.34 -14.78 -6.37
CA ASP A 81 13.24 -15.07 -7.49
C ASP A 81 13.84 -16.46 -7.37
N ALA A 82 14.36 -16.80 -6.19
CA ALA A 82 14.89 -18.11 -5.91
C ALA A 82 13.82 -19.21 -6.05
N LEU A 83 12.59 -18.94 -5.60
CA LEU A 83 11.48 -19.87 -5.73
C LEU A 83 11.05 -20.06 -7.19
N ALA A 84 10.86 -18.96 -7.92
CA ALA A 84 10.47 -18.96 -9.33
C ALA A 84 11.48 -19.71 -10.19
N HIS A 85 12.77 -19.48 -9.96
CA HIS A 85 13.85 -20.17 -10.66
C HIS A 85 13.92 -21.65 -10.28
N ARG A 86 13.97 -21.98 -8.98
CA ARG A 86 14.12 -23.36 -8.49
C ARG A 86 12.98 -24.27 -8.94
N GLN A 87 11.75 -23.75 -8.98
CA GLN A 87 10.56 -24.53 -9.32
C GLN A 87 10.14 -24.37 -10.79
N ALA A 88 10.92 -23.64 -11.60
CA ALA A 88 10.62 -23.34 -13.00
C ALA A 88 9.17 -22.84 -13.19
N ILE A 89 8.78 -21.81 -12.42
CA ILE A 89 7.42 -21.25 -12.45
C ILE A 89 7.14 -20.63 -13.82
N ASP A 90 5.98 -20.93 -14.39
CA ASP A 90 5.51 -20.40 -15.68
C ASP A 90 4.48 -19.27 -15.53
N ALA A 91 3.70 -19.32 -14.46
CA ALA A 91 2.59 -18.42 -14.24
C ALA A 91 2.31 -18.23 -12.74
N VAL A 92 1.68 -17.12 -12.41
CA VAL A 92 1.36 -16.75 -11.03
C VAL A 92 -0.11 -16.38 -10.87
N VAL A 93 -0.68 -16.74 -9.73
CA VAL A 93 -1.98 -16.25 -9.28
C VAL A 93 -1.72 -15.24 -8.17
N VAL A 94 -2.10 -13.99 -8.38
CA VAL A 94 -1.97 -12.91 -7.38
C VAL A 94 -3.31 -12.77 -6.67
N ALA A 95 -3.41 -13.36 -5.49
CA ALA A 95 -4.62 -13.44 -4.65
C ALA A 95 -4.42 -12.76 -3.29
N THR A 96 -3.55 -11.75 -3.25
CA THR A 96 -3.27 -10.96 -2.04
C THR A 96 -4.32 -9.88 -1.82
N GLU A 97 -4.19 -9.15 -0.70
CA GLU A 97 -4.93 -7.90 -0.52
C GLU A 97 -4.61 -6.91 -1.67
N PRO A 98 -5.60 -6.17 -2.20
CA PRO A 98 -5.45 -5.40 -3.44
C PRO A 98 -4.38 -4.30 -3.45
N SER A 99 -3.98 -3.75 -2.29
CA SER A 99 -2.91 -2.74 -2.25
C SER A 99 -1.54 -3.31 -2.66
N TYR A 100 -1.37 -4.63 -2.61
CA TYR A 100 -0.14 -5.33 -3.01
C TYR A 100 -0.13 -5.80 -4.48
N HIS A 101 -1.27 -5.73 -5.18
CA HIS A 101 -1.43 -6.32 -6.52
C HIS A 101 -0.43 -5.78 -7.53
N LEU A 102 -0.21 -4.47 -7.56
CA LEU A 102 0.77 -3.85 -8.46
C LEU A 102 2.20 -4.34 -8.21
N ALA A 103 2.61 -4.46 -6.95
CA ALA A 103 3.97 -4.89 -6.61
C ALA A 103 4.27 -6.31 -7.09
N TYR A 104 3.35 -7.25 -6.84
CA TYR A 104 3.51 -8.64 -7.28
C TYR A 104 3.32 -8.80 -8.79
N THR A 105 2.36 -8.09 -9.39
CA THR A 105 2.15 -8.13 -10.84
C THR A 105 3.36 -7.59 -11.59
N ARG A 106 3.93 -6.46 -11.14
CA ARG A 106 5.19 -5.93 -11.70
C ARG A 106 6.31 -6.95 -11.63
N TRP A 107 6.54 -7.54 -10.45
CA TRP A 107 7.58 -8.55 -10.27
C TRP A 107 7.41 -9.74 -11.23
N ALA A 108 6.18 -10.21 -11.43
CA ALA A 108 5.88 -11.31 -12.35
C ALA A 108 6.13 -10.93 -13.81
N LEU A 109 5.67 -9.75 -14.22
CA LEU A 109 5.86 -9.20 -15.57
C LEU A 109 7.34 -9.02 -15.93
N GLU A 110 8.15 -8.52 -15.00
CA GLU A 110 9.61 -8.38 -15.17
C GLU A 110 10.32 -9.71 -15.46
N ARG A 111 9.70 -10.85 -15.12
CA ARG A 111 10.22 -12.21 -15.33
C ARG A 111 9.55 -12.94 -16.49
N GLY A 112 8.63 -12.28 -17.20
CA GLY A 112 7.86 -12.91 -18.27
C GLY A 112 6.91 -14.00 -17.78
N LEU A 113 6.43 -13.91 -16.52
CA LEU A 113 5.46 -14.85 -15.96
C LEU A 113 4.04 -14.39 -16.25
N ASN A 114 3.20 -15.30 -16.76
CA ASN A 114 1.78 -15.00 -16.95
C ASN A 114 1.09 -14.79 -15.61
N VAL A 115 0.10 -13.90 -15.55
CA VAL A 115 -0.57 -13.51 -14.30
C VAL A 115 -2.07 -13.73 -14.39
N LEU A 116 -2.63 -14.46 -13.43
CA LEU A 116 -4.04 -14.36 -13.07
C LEU A 116 -4.15 -13.47 -11.83
N LEU A 117 -4.73 -12.29 -12.00
CA LEU A 117 -4.81 -11.25 -10.98
C LEU A 117 -6.21 -11.22 -10.36
N ASP A 118 -6.32 -11.35 -9.04
CA ASP A 118 -7.58 -11.08 -8.36
C ASP A 118 -7.99 -9.61 -8.47
N LYS A 119 -9.28 -9.33 -8.32
CA LYS A 119 -9.83 -7.98 -8.38
C LYS A 119 -9.89 -7.31 -7.01
N PRO A 120 -9.89 -5.97 -6.91
CA PRO A 120 -9.63 -4.97 -7.97
C PRO A 120 -8.15 -4.89 -8.34
N LEU A 121 -7.79 -4.19 -9.42
CA LEU A 121 -6.39 -4.09 -9.90
C LEU A 121 -5.44 -3.43 -8.89
N SER A 122 -5.93 -2.45 -8.12
CA SER A 122 -5.22 -1.81 -7.02
C SER A 122 -6.21 -1.10 -6.09
N VAL A 123 -5.78 -0.81 -4.86
CA VAL A 123 -6.45 0.13 -3.94
C VAL A 123 -5.39 0.87 -3.12
N ARG A 124 -5.70 2.09 -2.68
CA ARG A 124 -4.82 2.92 -1.84
C ARG A 124 -5.46 3.07 -0.46
N ALA A 125 -4.65 3.01 0.59
CA ALA A 125 -5.11 3.33 1.94
C ALA A 125 -5.65 4.77 1.98
N ASP A 126 -6.66 4.99 2.82
CA ASP A 126 -7.37 6.27 2.99
C ASP A 126 -8.03 6.83 1.73
N CYS A 127 -8.19 6.07 0.65
CA CYS A 127 -8.73 6.61 -0.60
C CYS A 127 -10.17 7.12 -0.51
N SER A 128 -10.95 6.74 0.51
CA SER A 128 -12.28 7.33 0.74
C SER A 128 -12.26 8.70 1.42
N THR A 129 -11.12 9.16 1.93
CA THR A 129 -10.97 10.43 2.66
C THR A 129 -9.87 11.34 2.10
N ASP A 130 -8.89 10.77 1.39
CA ASP A 130 -7.77 11.49 0.76
C ASP A 130 -7.91 11.50 -0.77
N THR A 131 -7.98 12.70 -1.35
CA THR A 131 -8.20 12.89 -2.80
C THR A 131 -7.00 12.48 -3.64
N ALA A 132 -5.77 12.62 -3.14
CA ALA A 132 -4.57 12.20 -3.85
C ALA A 132 -4.48 10.66 -3.86
N ARG A 133 -4.81 10.02 -2.74
CA ARG A 133 -4.88 8.55 -2.66
C ARG A 133 -5.99 7.98 -3.54
N ALA A 134 -7.14 8.65 -3.61
CA ALA A 134 -8.22 8.28 -4.54
C ALA A 134 -7.78 8.35 -6.01
N ALA A 135 -7.15 9.45 -6.41
CA ALA A 135 -6.65 9.63 -7.78
C ALA A 135 -5.57 8.59 -8.14
N ALA A 136 -4.69 8.26 -7.19
CA ALA A 136 -3.60 7.31 -7.38
C ALA A 136 -4.03 5.87 -7.69
N ILE A 137 -5.31 5.51 -7.50
CA ILE A 137 -5.86 4.22 -7.95
C ILE A 137 -5.78 4.10 -9.48
N LEU A 138 -6.07 5.19 -10.19
CA LEU A 138 -5.98 5.22 -11.65
C LEU A 138 -4.52 5.25 -12.10
N ASP A 139 -3.65 5.96 -11.37
CA ASP A 139 -2.22 5.96 -11.63
C ASP A 139 -1.62 4.55 -11.52
N ASP A 140 -1.95 3.81 -10.44
CA ASP A 140 -1.53 2.41 -10.25
C ASP A 140 -1.99 1.51 -11.41
N THR A 141 -3.19 1.77 -11.95
CA THR A 141 -3.75 1.01 -13.07
C THR A 141 -3.00 1.30 -14.37
N ASN A 142 -2.74 2.58 -14.66
CA ASN A 142 -1.98 2.98 -15.85
C ASN A 142 -0.55 2.43 -15.77
N GLU A 143 0.08 2.50 -14.60
CA GLU A 143 1.41 1.96 -14.37
C GLU A 143 1.46 0.43 -14.57
N MET A 144 0.42 -0.30 -14.12
CA MET A 144 0.30 -1.75 -14.39
C MET A 144 0.18 -2.04 -15.89
N LEU A 145 -0.62 -1.25 -16.62
CA LEU A 145 -0.79 -1.37 -18.07
C LEU A 145 0.52 -1.09 -18.81
N ASP A 146 1.26 -0.06 -18.41
CA ASP A 146 2.55 0.30 -19.01
C ASP A 146 3.60 -0.80 -18.76
N CYS A 147 3.69 -1.31 -17.54
CA CYS A 147 4.55 -2.45 -17.20
C CYS A 147 4.21 -3.67 -18.07
N TYR A 148 2.92 -3.94 -18.27
CA TYR A 148 2.45 -5.05 -19.07
C TYR A 148 2.78 -4.89 -20.55
N GLN A 149 2.59 -3.70 -21.12
CA GLN A 149 2.97 -3.39 -22.50
C GLN A 149 4.48 -3.54 -22.72
N LEU A 150 5.29 -3.01 -21.80
CA LEU A 150 6.76 -3.11 -21.85
C LEU A 150 7.22 -4.57 -21.77
N ALA A 151 6.65 -5.36 -20.85
CA ALA A 151 6.97 -6.77 -20.71
C ALA A 151 6.58 -7.56 -21.97
N ARG A 152 5.44 -7.24 -22.60
CA ARG A 152 5.00 -7.87 -23.85
C ARG A 152 5.89 -7.57 -25.05
N ALA A 153 6.55 -6.42 -25.09
CA ALA A 153 7.55 -6.15 -26.12
C ALA A 153 8.72 -7.15 -26.07
N ARG A 154 9.03 -7.68 -24.87
CA ARG A 154 10.07 -8.70 -24.65
C ARG A 154 9.51 -10.13 -24.72
N HIS A 155 8.27 -10.32 -24.26
CA HIS A 155 7.59 -11.61 -24.19
C HIS A 155 6.20 -11.51 -24.85
N PRO A 156 6.09 -11.67 -26.19
CA PRO A 156 4.83 -11.44 -26.91
C PRO A 156 3.64 -12.30 -26.46
N GLN A 157 3.92 -13.48 -25.91
CA GLN A 157 2.96 -14.45 -25.38
C GLN A 157 2.59 -14.23 -23.91
N LEU A 158 3.03 -13.12 -23.31
CA LEU A 158 2.72 -12.80 -21.93
C LEU A 158 1.27 -12.33 -21.81
N LEU A 159 0.54 -12.90 -20.84
CA LEU A 159 -0.84 -12.55 -20.51
C LEU A 159 -0.97 -12.12 -19.05
N VAL A 160 -1.72 -11.04 -18.85
CA VAL A 160 -2.35 -10.72 -17.56
C VAL A 160 -3.86 -10.83 -17.72
N ALA A 161 -4.46 -11.81 -17.05
CA ALA A 161 -5.90 -11.98 -16.95
C ALA A 161 -6.38 -11.53 -15.57
N VAL A 162 -7.50 -10.82 -15.51
CA VAL A 162 -8.12 -10.37 -14.25
C VAL A 162 -9.27 -11.30 -13.90
N GLN A 163 -9.37 -11.73 -12.65
CA GLN A 163 -10.41 -12.61 -12.13
C GLN A 163 -11.74 -11.86 -11.92
N ALA A 164 -12.30 -11.33 -13.01
CA ALA A 164 -13.59 -10.67 -13.07
C ALA A 164 -14.70 -11.66 -13.45
N GLN A 165 -15.06 -12.51 -12.48
CA GLN A 165 -15.99 -13.63 -12.67
C GLN A 165 -17.35 -13.27 -13.33
N ARG A 166 -17.86 -12.04 -13.19
CA ARG A 166 -19.15 -11.66 -13.81
C ARG A 166 -19.10 -11.67 -15.35
N ARG A 167 -17.93 -11.43 -15.94
CA ARG A 167 -17.73 -11.54 -17.40
C ARG A 167 -17.85 -12.97 -17.92
N TYR A 168 -17.82 -13.97 -17.05
CA TYR A 168 -17.97 -15.39 -17.39
C TYR A 168 -19.35 -15.93 -17.02
N HIS A 169 -20.28 -15.07 -16.65
CA HIS A 169 -21.59 -15.47 -16.15
C HIS A 169 -22.62 -15.44 -17.30
N PRO A 170 -23.27 -16.57 -17.64
CA PRO A 170 -24.17 -16.68 -18.79
C PRO A 170 -25.26 -15.61 -18.89
N ALA A 171 -25.85 -15.21 -17.75
CA ALA A 171 -26.81 -14.10 -17.73
C ALA A 171 -26.23 -12.81 -18.32
N PHE A 172 -24.98 -12.47 -18.02
CA PHE A 172 -24.32 -11.28 -18.55
C PHE A 172 -23.89 -11.44 -20.00
N TRP A 173 -23.54 -12.65 -20.45
CA TRP A 173 -23.36 -12.94 -21.89
C TRP A 173 -24.65 -12.64 -22.64
N ARG A 174 -25.78 -13.16 -22.15
CA ARG A 174 -27.08 -12.94 -22.74
C ARG A 174 -27.47 -11.47 -22.77
N ILE A 175 -27.24 -10.73 -21.69
CA ILE A 175 -27.46 -9.28 -21.66
C ILE A 175 -26.60 -8.57 -22.70
N ARG A 176 -25.31 -8.92 -22.80
CA ARG A 176 -24.39 -8.32 -23.76
C ARG A 176 -24.83 -8.54 -25.21
N GLU A 177 -25.24 -9.77 -25.54
CA GLU A 177 -25.82 -10.10 -26.86
C GLU A 177 -27.05 -9.22 -27.15
N LEU A 178 -28.00 -9.15 -26.21
CA LEU A 178 -29.21 -8.36 -26.36
C LEU A 178 -28.93 -6.86 -26.54
N ILE A 179 -27.89 -6.33 -25.90
CA ILE A 179 -27.44 -4.94 -26.09
C ILE A 179 -26.85 -4.75 -27.49
N SER A 180 -25.98 -5.67 -27.93
CA SER A 180 -25.39 -5.58 -29.26
C SER A 180 -26.45 -5.67 -30.36
N ASP A 181 -27.40 -6.60 -30.26
CA ASP A 181 -28.50 -6.78 -31.22
C ASP A 181 -29.23 -5.46 -31.53
N ILE A 182 -29.53 -4.67 -30.50
CA ILE A 182 -30.25 -3.40 -30.63
C ILE A 182 -29.33 -2.32 -31.19
N ALA A 183 -28.07 -2.26 -30.73
CA ALA A 183 -27.12 -1.28 -31.24
C ALA A 183 -26.76 -1.54 -32.71
N ASP A 184 -26.68 -2.80 -33.15
CA ASP A 184 -26.53 -3.17 -34.56
C ASP A 184 -27.74 -2.76 -35.38
N ALA A 185 -28.93 -2.94 -34.82
CA ALA A 185 -30.19 -2.62 -35.49
C ALA A 185 -30.47 -1.12 -35.63
N THR A 186 -30.04 -0.31 -34.65
CA THR A 186 -30.55 1.06 -34.47
C THR A 186 -29.46 2.10 -34.25
N SER A 187 -28.21 1.68 -34.08
CA SER A 187 -27.10 2.52 -33.58
C SER A 187 -27.40 3.23 -32.26
N CYS A 188 -28.39 2.76 -31.49
CA CYS A 188 -28.72 3.32 -30.18
C CYS A 188 -27.86 2.65 -29.09
N PRO A 189 -27.03 3.42 -28.37
CA PRO A 189 -26.30 2.88 -27.23
C PRO A 189 -27.24 2.65 -26.06
N VAL A 190 -26.75 2.02 -24.99
CA VAL A 190 -27.45 1.97 -23.71
C VAL A 190 -27.67 3.41 -23.24
N THR A 191 -28.92 3.79 -22.95
CA THR A 191 -29.28 5.15 -22.53
C THR A 191 -29.41 5.27 -21.02
N SER A 192 -29.73 4.16 -20.32
CA SER A 192 -29.76 4.10 -18.86
C SER A 192 -29.30 2.74 -18.36
N ILE A 193 -28.53 2.72 -17.27
CA ILE A 193 -28.18 1.50 -16.56
C ILE A 193 -28.22 1.71 -15.04
N GLN A 194 -28.90 0.81 -14.34
CA GLN A 194 -28.96 0.81 -12.89
C GLN A 194 -28.51 -0.56 -12.41
N SER A 195 -27.49 -0.59 -11.57
CA SER A 195 -26.97 -1.83 -10.97
C SER A 195 -27.04 -1.73 -9.47
N PHE A 196 -27.65 -2.73 -8.83
CA PHE A 196 -27.80 -2.80 -7.38
C PHE A 196 -27.19 -4.10 -6.85
N HIS A 197 -26.50 -4.01 -5.71
CA HIS A 197 -25.96 -5.17 -5.02
C HIS A 197 -25.98 -5.02 -3.51
N SER A 198 -26.80 -5.83 -2.87
CA SER A 198 -26.81 -6.04 -1.43
C SER A 198 -26.04 -7.32 -1.08
N ASP A 199 -25.08 -7.22 -0.17
CA ASP A 199 -24.49 -8.42 0.44
C ASP A 199 -25.27 -8.89 1.66
N GLY A 200 -26.18 -8.06 2.20
CA GLY A 200 -27.01 -8.45 3.33
C GLY A 200 -26.21 -8.82 4.57
N GLN A 201 -25.12 -8.11 4.83
CA GLN A 201 -24.20 -8.40 5.92
C GLN A 201 -24.44 -7.42 7.08
N TRP A 202 -25.29 -7.81 8.02
CA TRP A 202 -25.47 -7.05 9.26
C TRP A 202 -24.29 -7.28 10.21
N ARG A 203 -23.36 -6.32 10.22
CA ARG A 203 -22.19 -6.30 11.10
C ARG A 203 -22.51 -5.52 12.38
N MET A 204 -22.13 -6.08 13.52
CA MET A 204 -22.32 -5.43 14.82
C MET A 204 -21.30 -4.29 15.04
N PRO A 205 -21.59 -3.32 15.92
CA PRO A 205 -20.69 -2.19 16.18
C PRO A 205 -19.23 -2.56 16.50
N ASP A 206 -19.01 -3.46 17.46
CA ASP A 206 -17.70 -3.98 17.87
C ASP A 206 -16.96 -4.69 16.72
N GLU A 207 -17.71 -5.38 15.86
CA GLU A 207 -17.17 -6.13 14.73
C GLU A 207 -16.58 -5.24 13.64
N TYR A 208 -16.89 -3.94 13.60
CA TYR A 208 -16.17 -3.03 12.70
C TYR A 208 -14.73 -2.83 13.15
N VAL A 209 -14.46 -2.85 14.46
CA VAL A 209 -13.13 -2.67 15.04
C VAL A 209 -12.37 -4.01 15.09
N ASP A 210 -13.05 -5.07 15.53
CA ASP A 210 -12.38 -6.34 15.86
C ASP A 210 -12.14 -7.25 14.66
N LEU A 211 -12.83 -7.03 13.53
CA LEU A 211 -12.71 -7.86 12.34
C LEU A 211 -12.04 -7.11 11.20
N CYS A 212 -10.74 -7.37 11.02
CA CYS A 212 -9.96 -6.96 9.84
C CYS A 212 -10.45 -7.70 8.57
N TYR A 213 -11.60 -7.28 8.05
CA TYR A 213 -12.28 -7.85 6.90
C TYR A 213 -13.05 -6.74 6.19
N HIS A 214 -12.93 -6.71 4.86
CA HIS A 214 -13.36 -5.61 3.98
C HIS A 214 -12.54 -4.31 4.10
N GLY A 215 -11.41 -4.31 4.80
CA GLY A 215 -10.40 -3.25 4.74
C GLY A 215 -10.86 -1.87 5.21
N PHE A 216 -11.99 -1.82 5.95
CA PHE A 216 -12.58 -0.58 6.43
C PHE A 216 -11.56 0.27 7.19
N GLU A 217 -10.77 -0.37 8.05
CA GLU A 217 -9.68 0.23 8.82
C GLU A 217 -8.59 0.87 7.94
N GLY A 218 -8.43 0.38 6.70
CA GLY A 218 -7.53 0.94 5.69
C GLY A 218 -8.12 2.12 4.93
N GLY A 219 -9.33 2.60 5.27
CA GLY A 219 -9.95 3.77 4.66
C GLY A 219 -10.59 3.51 3.28
N TYR A 220 -10.90 2.25 2.97
CA TYR A 220 -11.70 1.82 1.82
C TYR A 220 -12.61 0.66 2.23
N GLY A 221 -13.78 0.52 1.60
CA GLY A 221 -14.74 -0.49 1.99
C GLY A 221 -15.41 -1.15 0.80
N LYS A 222 -16.75 -1.16 0.80
CA LYS A 222 -17.52 -1.98 -0.14
C LYS A 222 -17.15 -1.73 -1.61
N ALA A 223 -16.81 -0.50 -2.00
CA ALA A 223 -16.49 -0.16 -3.38
C ALA A 223 -15.25 -0.92 -3.89
N ALA A 224 -14.16 -0.98 -3.12
CA ALA A 224 -12.97 -1.76 -3.44
C ALA A 224 -13.15 -3.28 -3.29
N HIS A 225 -14.14 -3.73 -2.50
CA HIS A 225 -14.40 -5.15 -2.28
C HIS A 225 -15.37 -5.75 -3.29
N SER A 226 -16.66 -5.84 -2.95
CA SER A 226 -17.67 -6.41 -3.85
C SER A 226 -18.09 -5.43 -4.95
N GLY A 227 -17.86 -4.13 -4.76
CA GLY A 227 -18.16 -3.05 -5.70
C GLY A 227 -17.41 -3.13 -7.01
N TYR A 228 -16.13 -3.55 -7.01
CA TYR A 228 -15.35 -3.64 -8.25
C TYR A 228 -15.99 -4.53 -9.31
N HIS A 229 -16.73 -5.56 -8.91
CA HIS A 229 -17.45 -6.38 -9.89
C HIS A 229 -18.45 -5.59 -10.72
N PHE A 230 -19.04 -4.54 -10.15
CA PHE A 230 -20.00 -3.66 -10.82
C PHE A 230 -19.29 -2.57 -11.60
N PHE A 231 -18.21 -2.02 -11.04
CA PHE A 231 -17.32 -1.14 -11.77
C PHE A 231 -16.73 -1.82 -13.01
N ASP A 232 -16.52 -3.13 -13.01
CA ASP A 232 -16.09 -3.89 -14.17
C ASP A 232 -17.22 -4.22 -15.15
N ILE A 233 -18.31 -4.83 -14.65
CA ILE A 233 -19.33 -5.39 -15.54
C ILE A 233 -20.16 -4.31 -16.25
N VAL A 234 -20.40 -3.16 -15.61
CA VAL A 234 -21.18 -2.07 -16.21
C VAL A 234 -20.47 -1.52 -17.47
N PRO A 235 -19.22 -1.04 -17.41
CA PRO A 235 -18.49 -0.62 -18.60
C PRO A 235 -18.36 -1.72 -19.65
N TRP A 236 -18.21 -2.99 -19.21
CA TRP A 236 -18.20 -4.11 -20.12
C TRP A 236 -19.53 -4.16 -20.88
N LEU A 237 -20.69 -4.18 -20.23
CA LEU A 237 -22.00 -4.17 -20.90
C LEU A 237 -22.19 -2.93 -21.80
N LEU A 238 -21.83 -1.74 -21.33
CA LEU A 238 -21.97 -0.50 -22.11
C LEU A 238 -21.20 -0.57 -23.43
N SER A 239 -19.99 -1.15 -23.44
CA SER A 239 -19.19 -1.28 -24.65
C SER A 239 -19.85 -2.11 -25.76
N ALA A 240 -20.81 -2.99 -25.44
CA ALA A 240 -21.55 -3.73 -26.46
C ALA A 240 -22.51 -2.83 -27.26
N GLY A 241 -22.94 -1.72 -26.66
CA GLY A 241 -23.82 -0.74 -27.28
C GLY A 241 -23.10 0.38 -28.04
N GLU A 242 -21.78 0.49 -27.93
CA GLU A 242 -21.01 1.56 -28.58
C GLU A 242 -20.94 1.36 -30.10
N ARG A 243 -21.15 2.44 -30.85
CA ARG A 243 -21.06 2.50 -32.32
C ARG A 243 -20.31 3.77 -32.70
N ALA A 244 -19.89 3.85 -33.96
CA ALA A 244 -19.11 4.98 -34.47
C ALA A 244 -19.74 6.35 -34.13
N GLY A 245 -18.96 7.22 -33.48
CA GLY A 245 -19.38 8.56 -33.04
C GLY A 245 -20.14 8.57 -31.71
N LYS A 246 -20.35 7.41 -31.08
CA LYS A 246 -21.09 7.24 -29.80
C LYS A 246 -20.26 6.49 -28.76
N GLU A 247 -18.97 6.33 -28.99
CA GLU A 247 -18.03 5.76 -28.05
C GLU A 247 -17.91 6.65 -26.80
N LEU A 248 -17.89 6.02 -25.63
CA LEU A 248 -17.86 6.76 -24.37
C LEU A 248 -16.43 7.26 -24.09
N ASP A 249 -16.27 8.58 -23.94
CA ASP A 249 -14.97 9.24 -23.75
C ASP A 249 -14.75 9.82 -22.35
N THR A 250 -15.82 10.19 -21.65
CA THR A 250 -15.77 10.88 -20.35
C THR A 250 -16.88 10.36 -19.46
N VAL A 251 -16.64 10.34 -18.14
CA VAL A 251 -17.68 10.04 -17.15
C VAL A 251 -17.62 11.04 -16.01
N ASP A 252 -18.78 11.57 -15.63
CA ASP A 252 -18.97 12.25 -14.36
C ASP A 252 -19.46 11.25 -13.33
N VAL A 253 -18.88 11.25 -12.14
CA VAL A 253 -19.22 10.35 -11.03
C VAL A 253 -19.51 11.15 -9.78
N HIS A 254 -20.65 10.86 -9.14
CA HIS A 254 -21.01 11.38 -7.84
C HIS A 254 -21.41 10.22 -6.93
N ALA A 255 -20.99 10.23 -5.67
CA ALA A 255 -21.10 9.08 -4.77
C ALA A 255 -21.54 9.50 -3.38
N PHE A 256 -22.68 9.03 -2.90
CA PHE A 256 -23.09 9.14 -1.49
C PHE A 256 -22.72 7.87 -0.74
N VAL A 257 -22.31 7.98 0.52
CA VAL A 257 -21.86 6.82 1.30
C VAL A 257 -22.43 6.83 2.71
N THR A 258 -22.52 5.64 3.30
CA THR A 258 -22.62 5.46 4.75
C THR A 258 -21.30 4.91 5.27
N ARG A 259 -20.86 5.39 6.42
CA ARG A 259 -19.69 4.92 7.16
C ARG A 259 -20.13 4.27 8.47
N PRO A 260 -19.25 3.55 9.19
CA PRO A 260 -19.64 2.90 10.43
C PRO A 260 -20.26 3.87 11.45
N ALA A 261 -19.77 5.11 11.52
CA ALA A 261 -20.35 6.16 12.38
C ALA A 261 -21.81 6.51 12.02
N ASP A 262 -22.18 6.49 10.73
CA ASP A 262 -23.55 6.71 10.28
C ASP A 262 -24.44 5.54 10.66
N LEU A 263 -23.92 4.31 10.56
CA LEU A 263 -24.64 3.11 10.97
C LEU A 263 -24.92 3.07 12.47
N LEU A 264 -23.98 3.56 13.30
CA LEU A 264 -24.24 3.78 14.72
C LEU A 264 -25.34 4.81 14.98
N GLY A 265 -25.51 5.78 14.07
CA GLY A 265 -26.65 6.70 14.10
C GLY A 265 -27.98 6.05 13.70
N GLN A 266 -27.95 4.98 12.89
CA GLN A 266 -29.13 4.23 12.47
C GLN A 266 -29.55 3.18 13.51
N LEU A 267 -28.57 2.47 14.09
CA LEU A 267 -28.73 1.47 15.14
C LEU A 267 -27.56 1.59 16.13
N GLY A 268 -27.81 2.21 17.28
CA GLY A 268 -26.80 2.46 18.31
C GLY A 268 -26.51 1.24 19.18
N VAL A 269 -25.62 1.38 20.17
CA VAL A 269 -25.30 0.29 21.11
C VAL A 269 -26.52 -0.14 21.90
N GLY A 270 -27.35 0.81 22.33
CA GLY A 270 -28.60 0.53 23.07
C GLY A 270 -29.64 -0.22 22.24
N ASP A 271 -29.75 0.07 20.94
CA ASP A 271 -30.64 -0.66 20.04
C ASP A 271 -30.17 -2.11 19.85
N HIS A 272 -28.86 -2.30 19.71
CA HIS A 272 -28.28 -3.64 19.58
C HIS A 272 -28.46 -4.47 20.86
N GLU A 273 -28.36 -3.87 22.06
CA GLU A 273 -28.69 -4.57 23.31
C GLU A 273 -30.17 -4.98 23.37
N ARG A 274 -31.09 -4.11 22.91
CA ARG A 274 -32.52 -4.43 22.86
C ARG A 274 -32.83 -5.56 21.87
N LEU A 275 -32.15 -5.58 20.72
CA LEU A 275 -32.36 -6.58 19.66
C LEU A 275 -31.65 -7.90 19.95
N PHE A 276 -30.48 -7.84 20.60
CA PHE A 276 -29.67 -8.98 21.00
C PHE A 276 -29.19 -8.80 22.45
N PRO A 277 -29.99 -9.23 23.44
CA PRO A 277 -29.62 -9.14 24.85
C PRO A 277 -28.24 -9.75 25.14
N GLY A 278 -27.41 -9.02 25.88
CA GLY A 278 -26.02 -9.38 26.16
C GLY A 278 -24.99 -8.80 25.19
N PHE A 279 -25.41 -8.00 24.20
CA PHE A 279 -24.51 -7.28 23.30
C PHE A 279 -23.62 -6.28 24.06
N ALA A 280 -24.19 -5.48 24.97
CA ALA A 280 -23.46 -4.48 25.75
C ALA A 280 -22.37 -5.10 26.63
N ALA A 281 -22.58 -6.32 27.14
CA ALA A 281 -21.57 -7.06 27.89
C ALA A 281 -20.44 -7.60 26.99
N ARG A 282 -20.73 -7.89 25.72
CA ARG A 282 -19.75 -8.37 24.74
C ARG A 282 -18.92 -7.24 24.14
N ASN A 283 -19.57 -6.12 23.83
CA ASN A 283 -18.95 -4.96 23.20
C ASN A 283 -18.07 -4.21 24.21
N PRO A 284 -16.73 -4.21 24.06
CA PRO A 284 -15.84 -3.54 25.01
C PRO A 284 -15.78 -2.02 24.77
N TYR A 285 -16.41 -1.50 23.72
CA TYR A 285 -16.26 -0.12 23.27
C TYR A 285 -17.50 0.73 23.59
N PRO A 286 -17.35 1.82 24.34
CA PRO A 286 -18.36 2.87 24.40
C PRO A 286 -18.72 3.40 22.99
N GLU A 287 -19.96 3.85 22.80
CA GLU A 287 -20.40 4.33 21.47
C GLU A 287 -19.60 5.54 20.97
N ALA A 288 -19.21 6.45 21.88
CA ALA A 288 -18.36 7.58 21.54
C ALA A 288 -16.98 7.12 20.99
N ASP A 289 -16.40 6.08 21.59
CA ASP A 289 -15.14 5.51 21.15
C ASP A 289 -15.28 4.82 19.80
N LEU A 290 -16.37 4.07 19.58
CA LEU A 290 -16.68 3.48 18.28
C LEU A 290 -16.76 4.54 17.18
N ARG A 291 -17.43 5.67 17.44
CA ARG A 291 -17.51 6.80 16.50
C ARG A 291 -16.13 7.40 16.21
N ALA A 292 -15.30 7.60 17.24
CA ALA A 292 -13.97 8.16 17.10
C ALA A 292 -13.02 7.22 16.32
N ILE A 293 -12.99 5.93 16.68
CA ILE A 293 -12.16 4.91 16.04
C ILE A 293 -12.52 4.76 14.56
N THR A 294 -13.82 4.69 14.25
CA THR A 294 -14.30 4.40 12.90
C THR A 294 -14.50 5.62 12.01
N HIS A 295 -14.18 6.84 12.49
CA HIS A 295 -14.40 8.08 11.76
C HIS A 295 -13.76 8.09 10.36
N ARG A 296 -12.57 7.50 10.22
CA ARG A 296 -11.81 7.42 8.96
C ARG A 296 -11.99 6.10 8.21
N PHE A 297 -12.83 5.20 8.72
CA PHE A 297 -13.02 3.91 8.09
C PHE A 297 -13.69 4.07 6.73
N GLY A 298 -13.42 3.12 5.84
CA GLY A 298 -14.03 3.03 4.53
C GLY A 298 -15.57 2.95 4.57
N GLU A 299 -16.16 3.23 3.42
CA GLU A 299 -17.59 3.19 3.17
C GLU A 299 -18.19 1.78 3.33
N VAL A 300 -19.30 1.67 4.05
CA VAL A 300 -20.06 0.44 4.20
C VAL A 300 -21.06 0.28 3.06
N ASP A 301 -21.81 1.33 2.77
CA ASP A 301 -22.67 1.43 1.59
C ASP A 301 -22.23 2.59 0.70
N ALA A 302 -22.46 2.48 -0.60
CA ALA A 302 -22.14 3.50 -1.59
C ALA A 302 -23.20 3.55 -2.70
N PHE A 303 -23.77 4.72 -2.95
CA PHE A 303 -24.72 4.99 -4.02
C PHE A 303 -24.08 5.95 -5.01
N LEU A 304 -23.84 5.48 -6.23
CA LEU A 304 -23.16 6.24 -7.25
C LEU A 304 -24.15 6.64 -8.34
N SER A 305 -24.09 7.90 -8.77
CA SER A 305 -24.73 8.43 -9.97
C SER A 305 -23.68 8.82 -11.00
N MET A 306 -23.90 8.47 -12.25
CA MET A 306 -22.94 8.67 -13.32
C MET A 306 -23.59 9.25 -14.57
N ALA A 307 -22.87 10.11 -15.28
CA ALA A 307 -23.21 10.56 -16.62
C ALA A 307 -22.05 10.22 -17.57
N TYR A 308 -22.27 9.25 -18.45
CA TYR A 308 -21.30 8.86 -19.46
C TYR A 308 -21.51 9.69 -20.72
N LYS A 309 -20.42 10.19 -21.28
CA LYS A 309 -20.46 11.17 -22.37
C LYS A 309 -19.66 10.73 -23.59
N SER A 310 -20.06 11.28 -24.73
CA SER A 310 -19.30 11.29 -25.99
C SER A 310 -19.32 12.71 -26.53
N ALA A 311 -18.16 13.29 -26.83
CA ALA A 311 -18.02 14.65 -27.35
C ALA A 311 -18.81 15.70 -26.54
N GLY A 312 -18.83 15.54 -25.20
CA GLY A 312 -19.55 16.43 -24.28
C GLY A 312 -21.05 16.18 -24.15
N GLN A 313 -21.65 15.31 -24.97
CA GLN A 313 -23.06 14.93 -24.90
C GLN A 313 -23.26 13.72 -23.98
N THR A 314 -24.26 13.76 -23.12
CA THR A 314 -24.64 12.62 -22.28
C THR A 314 -25.26 11.51 -23.13
N MET A 315 -24.62 10.35 -23.15
CA MET A 315 -25.06 9.18 -23.90
C MET A 315 -25.80 8.19 -22.99
N THR A 316 -25.33 8.04 -21.75
CA THR A 316 -25.88 7.09 -20.78
C THR A 316 -25.94 7.72 -19.39
N LEU A 317 -27.07 7.57 -18.70
CA LEU A 317 -27.18 7.84 -17.27
C LEU A 317 -27.04 6.54 -16.49
N GLY A 318 -26.20 6.53 -15.46
CA GLY A 318 -25.87 5.33 -14.71
C GLY A 318 -26.13 5.47 -13.22
N SER A 319 -26.46 4.36 -12.56
CA SER A 319 -26.29 4.20 -11.12
C SER A 319 -25.68 2.86 -10.74
N ILE A 320 -24.78 2.87 -9.75
CA ILE A 320 -24.24 1.67 -9.11
C ILE A 320 -24.47 1.84 -7.61
N ASN A 321 -25.31 0.98 -7.05
CA ASN A 321 -25.75 1.05 -5.66
C ASN A 321 -25.28 -0.20 -4.92
N LEU A 322 -24.39 0.02 -3.96
CA LEU A 322 -23.64 -1.01 -3.26
C LEU A 322 -24.03 -0.95 -1.78
N VAL A 323 -24.69 -2.00 -1.27
CA VAL A 323 -25.17 -2.04 0.12
C VAL A 323 -24.60 -3.24 0.88
N HIS A 324 -23.74 -3.03 1.88
CA HIS A 324 -23.41 -4.07 2.85
C HIS A 324 -24.51 -4.19 3.91
N ASN A 325 -25.04 -3.08 4.40
CA ASN A 325 -26.04 -3.03 5.47
C ASN A 325 -27.48 -3.27 4.98
N GLY A 326 -27.66 -4.23 4.07
CA GLY A 326 -28.97 -4.56 3.49
C GLY A 326 -29.65 -5.72 4.22
N PHE A 327 -30.70 -6.27 3.62
CA PHE A 327 -31.43 -7.40 4.19
C PHE A 327 -30.52 -8.56 4.59
N SER A 328 -30.56 -8.94 5.86
CA SER A 328 -29.74 -9.98 6.48
C SER A 328 -30.64 -10.98 7.20
N GLN A 329 -30.30 -12.26 7.16
CA GLN A 329 -30.93 -13.30 7.98
C GLN A 329 -30.08 -13.62 9.22
N ARG A 330 -29.34 -12.64 9.74
CA ARG A 330 -28.57 -12.79 10.98
C ARG A 330 -29.53 -12.92 12.16
N GLY A 331 -29.58 -14.10 12.75
CA GLY A 331 -30.35 -14.39 13.95
C GLY A 331 -29.53 -14.54 15.23
N THR A 332 -28.19 -14.42 15.17
CA THR A 332 -27.30 -14.70 16.30
C THR A 332 -26.40 -13.52 16.65
N LEU A 333 -26.18 -13.34 17.95
CA LEU A 333 -25.26 -12.36 18.49
C LEU A 333 -23.81 -12.69 18.07
N THR A 334 -23.30 -13.89 18.37
CA THR A 334 -21.90 -14.26 18.11
C THR A 334 -21.60 -14.40 16.62
N ALA A 335 -20.52 -13.77 16.16
CA ALA A 335 -20.01 -13.96 14.81
C ALA A 335 -19.35 -15.34 14.65
N ALA A 336 -19.75 -16.09 13.63
CA ALA A 336 -19.07 -17.30 13.18
C ALA A 336 -17.73 -16.93 12.51
N ARG A 337 -16.68 -16.71 13.32
CA ARG A 337 -15.34 -16.29 12.84
C ARG A 337 -14.72 -17.26 11.82
N SER A 338 -15.03 -18.56 11.92
CA SER A 338 -14.59 -19.57 10.94
C SER A 338 -15.38 -19.55 9.62
N ARG A 339 -16.54 -18.88 9.58
CA ARG A 339 -17.45 -18.80 8.42
C ARG A 339 -18.03 -17.40 8.25
N LEU A 340 -17.18 -16.37 8.28
CA LEU A 340 -17.56 -14.95 8.14
C LEU A 340 -18.43 -14.65 6.90
N TYR A 341 -18.41 -15.53 5.89
CA TYR A 341 -19.17 -15.36 4.65
C TYR A 341 -20.67 -15.71 4.80
N LYS A 342 -21.07 -16.98 5.00
CA LYS A 342 -22.50 -17.36 5.15
C LYS A 342 -22.95 -17.54 6.59
N GLY A 343 -22.03 -17.79 7.52
CA GLY A 343 -22.35 -18.18 8.90
C GLY A 343 -23.02 -17.08 9.73
N ASN A 344 -22.99 -15.82 9.27
CA ASN A 344 -23.52 -14.66 9.97
C ASN A 344 -24.81 -14.10 9.34
N GLY A 345 -25.56 -14.91 8.58
CA GLY A 345 -26.84 -14.47 8.01
C GLY A 345 -26.75 -13.70 6.68
N ARG A 346 -25.60 -13.71 6.01
CA ARG A 346 -25.34 -12.95 4.77
C ARG A 346 -26.25 -13.42 3.63
N VAL A 347 -27.05 -12.52 3.08
CA VAL A 347 -27.98 -12.78 1.95
C VAL A 347 -27.68 -11.86 0.79
N ARG A 348 -27.48 -12.44 -0.41
CA ARG A 348 -27.14 -11.66 -1.61
C ARG A 348 -28.38 -11.34 -2.43
N HIS A 349 -28.62 -10.06 -2.67
CA HIS A 349 -29.55 -9.58 -3.72
C HIS A 349 -28.79 -8.75 -4.76
N GLU A 350 -29.03 -9.02 -6.04
CA GLU A 350 -28.39 -8.32 -7.16
C GLU A 350 -29.40 -8.07 -8.26
N ASN A 351 -29.51 -6.82 -8.73
CA ASN A 351 -30.41 -6.44 -9.81
C ASN A 351 -29.71 -5.54 -10.84
N HIS A 352 -30.06 -5.68 -12.11
CA HIS A 352 -29.63 -4.77 -13.18
C HIS A 352 -30.83 -4.37 -14.03
N ILE A 353 -31.05 -3.07 -14.22
CA ILE A 353 -32.08 -2.52 -15.10
C ILE A 353 -31.37 -1.71 -16.19
N ILE A 354 -31.59 -2.07 -17.45
CA ILE A 354 -30.88 -1.50 -18.59
C ILE A 354 -31.89 -1.04 -19.62
N GLU A 355 -31.86 0.24 -19.95
CA GLU A 355 -32.66 0.84 -21.02
C GLU A 355 -31.76 1.14 -22.22
N GLN A 356 -32.24 0.80 -23.41
CA GLN A 356 -31.54 1.07 -24.66
C GLN A 356 -32.46 1.81 -25.62
N GLY A 357 -32.62 3.11 -25.33
CA GLY A 357 -33.53 4.00 -26.03
C GLY A 357 -34.99 3.49 -25.98
N PRO A 358 -35.81 3.81 -26.99
CA PRO A 358 -37.21 3.39 -27.06
C PRO A 358 -37.39 1.92 -27.51
N PHE A 359 -36.32 1.13 -27.57
CA PHE A 359 -36.31 -0.16 -28.25
C PHE A 359 -36.33 -1.34 -27.29
N GLN A 360 -35.67 -1.23 -26.14
CA GLN A 360 -35.46 -2.37 -25.25
C GLN A 360 -35.27 -1.95 -23.79
N ALA A 361 -35.89 -2.72 -22.89
CA ALA A 361 -35.61 -2.74 -21.46
C ALA A 361 -35.20 -4.15 -21.03
N ILE A 362 -34.14 -4.27 -20.23
CA ILE A 362 -33.65 -5.54 -19.68
C ILE A 362 -33.60 -5.46 -18.16
N HIS A 363 -34.20 -6.44 -17.48
CA HIS A 363 -34.24 -6.54 -16.02
C HIS A 363 -33.66 -7.88 -15.59
N LEU A 364 -32.48 -7.89 -14.98
CA LEU A 364 -31.89 -9.05 -14.33
C LEU A 364 -32.17 -8.99 -12.83
N ASN A 365 -32.72 -10.05 -12.25
CA ASN A 365 -32.94 -10.17 -10.81
C ASN A 365 -32.28 -11.45 -10.27
N SER A 366 -31.54 -11.33 -9.16
CA SER A 366 -31.08 -12.44 -8.34
C SER A 366 -31.44 -12.15 -6.89
N LEU A 367 -32.55 -12.74 -6.44
CA LEU A 367 -33.14 -12.51 -5.12
C LEU A 367 -33.07 -13.80 -4.30
N GLN A 368 -31.96 -13.97 -3.56
CA GLN A 368 -31.67 -15.20 -2.81
C GLN A 368 -32.07 -15.07 -1.33
N ALA A 369 -32.20 -16.21 -0.64
CA ALA A 369 -32.19 -16.32 0.82
C ALA A 369 -31.33 -17.52 1.25
N LEU A 370 -31.07 -17.67 2.55
CA LEU A 370 -30.40 -18.84 3.11
C LEU A 370 -31.35 -20.04 3.09
N SER A 371 -30.88 -21.17 2.56
CA SER A 371 -31.62 -22.44 2.62
C SER A 371 -31.71 -22.97 4.05
N HIS A 372 -32.89 -23.42 4.48
CA HIS A 372 -33.13 -24.04 5.78
C HIS A 372 -32.71 -25.52 5.85
N GLY A 373 -32.11 -26.09 4.80
CA GLY A 373 -31.68 -27.50 4.78
C GLY A 373 -32.83 -28.51 4.68
N THR A 374 -34.08 -28.06 4.72
CA THR A 374 -35.27 -28.84 4.40
C THR A 374 -35.43 -28.82 2.87
N GLY A 375 -35.01 -29.86 2.17
CA GLY A 375 -34.95 -29.94 0.69
C GLY A 375 -36.29 -29.89 -0.06
N ALA A 376 -37.29 -29.17 0.45
CA ALA A 376 -38.64 -29.07 -0.09
C ALA A 376 -38.88 -27.84 -1.00
N ASP A 377 -38.03 -26.80 -0.92
CA ASP A 377 -38.23 -25.56 -1.67
C ASP A 377 -37.44 -25.55 -3.00
N ASP A 378 -38.07 -25.06 -4.08
CA ASP A 378 -37.41 -24.88 -5.39
C ASP A 378 -36.25 -23.87 -5.25
N PRO A 379 -34.99 -24.26 -5.51
CA PRO A 379 -33.84 -23.38 -5.34
C PRO A 379 -33.80 -22.21 -6.35
N HIS A 380 -34.63 -22.26 -7.40
CA HIS A 380 -34.62 -21.31 -8.51
C HIS A 380 -35.74 -20.27 -8.48
N VAL A 381 -36.70 -20.34 -7.55
CA VAL A 381 -37.71 -19.29 -7.36
C VAL A 381 -37.17 -18.16 -6.48
N ALA A 382 -37.79 -16.98 -6.49
CA ALA A 382 -37.40 -15.88 -5.59
C ALA A 382 -37.40 -16.33 -4.12
N GLY A 383 -36.30 -16.05 -3.41
CA GLY A 383 -36.01 -16.58 -2.07
C GLY A 383 -35.21 -17.89 -2.08
N GLY A 384 -35.16 -18.62 -3.20
CA GLY A 384 -34.30 -19.78 -3.38
C GLY A 384 -32.81 -19.41 -3.46
N ASP A 385 -31.93 -20.33 -3.05
CA ASP A 385 -30.49 -20.08 -2.93
C ASP A 385 -29.75 -19.90 -4.28
N ARG A 386 -30.44 -20.20 -5.39
CA ARG A 386 -29.96 -20.11 -6.77
C ARG A 386 -30.92 -19.32 -7.67
N HIS A 387 -31.79 -18.49 -7.12
CA HIS A 387 -32.67 -17.63 -7.91
C HIS A 387 -31.88 -16.69 -8.83
N ILE A 388 -32.25 -16.74 -10.12
CA ILE A 388 -31.88 -15.77 -11.12
C ILE A 388 -32.91 -15.78 -12.26
N GLU A 389 -33.31 -14.60 -12.71
CA GLU A 389 -34.20 -14.44 -13.86
C GLU A 389 -33.86 -13.18 -14.66
N LEU A 390 -34.08 -13.25 -15.96
CA LEU A 390 -33.86 -12.13 -16.89
C LEU A 390 -35.15 -11.86 -17.65
N HIS A 391 -35.66 -10.63 -17.57
CA HIS A 391 -36.81 -10.15 -18.33
C HIS A 391 -36.34 -9.18 -19.41
N VAL A 392 -36.83 -9.37 -20.63
CA VAL A 392 -36.50 -8.53 -21.78
C VAL A 392 -37.79 -8.04 -22.40
N PHE A 393 -37.95 -6.73 -22.52
CA PHE A 393 -39.05 -6.08 -23.21
C PHE A 393 -38.50 -5.43 -24.47
N ARG A 394 -39.17 -5.60 -25.61
CA ARG A 394 -38.76 -4.98 -26.88
C ARG A 394 -39.94 -4.34 -27.59
N ASN A 395 -39.65 -3.23 -28.29
CA ASN A 395 -40.63 -2.53 -29.12
C ASN A 395 -40.91 -3.32 -30.42
N ASN A 396 -41.77 -4.33 -30.30
CA ASN A 396 -42.16 -5.18 -31.44
C ASN A 396 -43.05 -4.49 -32.48
N ARG A 397 -43.53 -3.28 -32.19
CA ARG A 397 -44.27 -2.45 -33.15
C ARG A 397 -43.32 -1.71 -34.08
N TYR A 398 -42.15 -1.30 -33.59
CA TYR A 398 -41.10 -0.70 -34.39
C TYR A 398 -40.44 -1.72 -35.33
N ARG A 399 -40.03 -2.88 -34.81
CA ARG A 399 -39.39 -3.93 -35.62
C ARG A 399 -40.17 -5.25 -35.56
N GLN A 400 -40.74 -5.63 -36.69
CA GLN A 400 -41.40 -6.93 -36.87
C GLN A 400 -40.38 -8.06 -36.62
N GLY A 401 -40.77 -9.06 -35.84
CA GLY A 401 -39.91 -10.17 -35.41
C GLY A 401 -39.36 -10.05 -33.99
N TRP A 402 -39.34 -8.86 -33.39
CA TRP A 402 -39.05 -8.74 -31.95
C TRP A 402 -40.24 -9.24 -31.11
N LYS A 403 -39.95 -9.97 -30.02
CA LYS A 403 -40.97 -10.40 -29.06
C LYS A 403 -41.24 -9.28 -28.06
N LYS A 404 -42.52 -9.00 -27.75
CA LYS A 404 -42.89 -7.93 -26.80
C LYS A 404 -42.21 -8.12 -25.44
N HIS A 405 -42.13 -9.37 -24.99
CA HIS A 405 -41.57 -9.78 -23.71
C HIS A 405 -40.97 -11.18 -23.83
N THR A 406 -39.86 -11.42 -23.16
CA THR A 406 -39.25 -12.74 -22.99
C THR A 406 -38.70 -12.84 -21.57
N ARG A 407 -38.92 -13.98 -20.91
CA ARG A 407 -38.36 -14.31 -19.60
C ARG A 407 -37.38 -15.46 -19.78
N TYR A 408 -36.21 -15.36 -19.17
CA TYR A 408 -35.22 -16.42 -19.07
C TYR A 408 -35.08 -16.82 -17.60
N THR A 409 -35.25 -18.10 -17.31
CA THR A 409 -35.05 -18.73 -16.01
C THR A 409 -33.61 -19.21 -15.83
N PHE A 410 -33.30 -19.77 -14.66
CA PHE A 410 -32.00 -20.42 -14.42
C PHE A 410 -31.62 -21.44 -15.52
N ASN A 411 -32.59 -22.26 -15.95
CA ASN A 411 -32.36 -23.28 -16.97
C ASN A 411 -32.14 -22.66 -18.36
N ASP A 412 -32.92 -21.64 -18.73
CA ASP A 412 -32.75 -20.93 -20.01
C ASP A 412 -31.41 -20.20 -20.10
N LEU A 413 -30.89 -19.75 -18.96
CA LEU A 413 -29.59 -19.09 -18.83
C LEU A 413 -28.43 -20.07 -18.66
N THR A 414 -28.67 -21.38 -18.59
CA THR A 414 -27.61 -22.38 -18.56
C THR A 414 -27.13 -22.65 -19.99
N THR A 415 -25.86 -22.39 -20.26
CA THR A 415 -25.28 -22.52 -21.61
C THR A 415 -24.41 -23.76 -21.73
N ALA A 416 -24.51 -24.52 -22.82
CA ALA A 416 -23.56 -25.59 -23.10
C ALA A 416 -22.20 -25.01 -23.50
N THR A 417 -21.10 -25.51 -22.92
CA THR A 417 -19.73 -25.14 -23.30
C THR A 417 -18.86 -26.39 -23.47
N GLU A 418 -17.71 -26.25 -24.11
CA GLU A 418 -16.76 -27.37 -24.29
C GLU A 418 -16.31 -27.99 -22.97
N ALA A 419 -16.27 -27.22 -21.89
CA ALA A 419 -15.90 -27.67 -20.54
C ALA A 419 -17.11 -28.19 -19.72
N GLY A 420 -18.28 -28.35 -20.34
CA GLY A 420 -19.53 -28.75 -19.69
C GLY A 420 -20.54 -27.60 -19.54
N PRO A 421 -21.64 -27.80 -18.80
CA PRO A 421 -22.68 -26.79 -18.65
C PRO A 421 -22.17 -25.57 -17.86
N ALA A 422 -22.26 -24.40 -18.47
CA ALA A 422 -22.03 -23.13 -17.83
C ALA A 422 -23.27 -22.70 -17.05
N LEU A 423 -23.26 -22.95 -15.74
CA LEU A 423 -24.34 -22.54 -14.86
C LEU A 423 -24.30 -21.02 -14.61
N PRO A 424 -25.46 -20.36 -14.47
CA PRO A 424 -25.56 -18.95 -14.10
C PRO A 424 -25.33 -18.77 -12.58
N THR A 425 -24.16 -19.19 -12.11
CA THR A 425 -23.71 -19.05 -10.72
C THR A 425 -22.31 -18.47 -10.65
N GLN A 426 -22.05 -17.70 -9.59
CA GLN A 426 -20.74 -17.09 -9.36
C GLN A 426 -19.62 -18.11 -9.16
N GLU A 427 -19.93 -19.29 -8.60
CA GLU A 427 -18.97 -20.39 -8.44
C GLU A 427 -18.56 -20.97 -9.81
N SER A 428 -19.55 -21.26 -10.65
CA SER A 428 -19.32 -21.75 -12.01
C SER A 428 -18.49 -20.74 -12.83
N SER A 429 -18.79 -19.44 -12.69
CA SER A 429 -18.02 -18.38 -13.33
C SER A 429 -16.56 -18.28 -12.88
N ARG A 430 -16.26 -18.43 -11.58
CA ARG A 430 -14.87 -18.41 -11.09
C ARG A 430 -14.06 -19.57 -11.64
N ARG A 431 -14.65 -20.78 -11.67
CA ARG A 431 -14.00 -21.96 -12.27
C ARG A 431 -13.72 -21.74 -13.76
N ARG A 432 -14.67 -21.18 -14.52
CA ARG A 432 -14.47 -20.86 -15.94
C ARG A 432 -13.34 -19.87 -16.19
N ALA A 433 -13.25 -18.82 -15.38
CA ALA A 433 -12.18 -17.84 -15.54
C ALA A 433 -10.78 -18.42 -15.29
N MET A 434 -10.65 -19.30 -14.28
CA MET A 434 -9.41 -20.06 -14.08
C MET A 434 -9.14 -20.99 -15.27
N GLN A 435 -10.16 -21.72 -15.74
CA GLN A 435 -10.02 -22.62 -16.88
C GLN A 435 -9.56 -21.89 -18.16
N GLU A 436 -10.15 -20.73 -18.49
CA GLU A 436 -9.74 -19.91 -19.65
C GLU A 436 -8.26 -19.49 -19.53
N PHE A 437 -7.82 -19.07 -18.34
CA PHE A 437 -6.42 -18.74 -18.10
C PHE A 437 -5.50 -19.94 -18.33
N LEU A 438 -5.86 -21.11 -17.80
CA LEU A 438 -5.05 -22.33 -17.96
C LEU A 438 -5.03 -22.85 -19.41
N ASP A 439 -6.14 -22.72 -20.13
CA ASP A 439 -6.22 -23.06 -21.55
C ASP A 439 -5.28 -22.18 -22.38
N TYR A 440 -5.20 -20.87 -22.06
CA TYR A 440 -4.21 -19.98 -22.67
C TYR A 440 -2.78 -20.42 -22.36
N LEU A 441 -2.45 -20.73 -21.10
CA LEU A 441 -1.11 -21.19 -20.72
C LEU A 441 -0.67 -22.46 -21.46
N CYS A 442 -1.63 -23.29 -21.85
CA CYS A 442 -1.40 -24.53 -22.57
C CYS A 442 -1.53 -24.39 -24.10
N GLY A 443 -1.66 -23.16 -24.62
CA GLY A 443 -1.76 -22.89 -26.05
C GLY A 443 -3.06 -23.34 -26.70
N ARG A 444 -4.10 -23.62 -25.90
CA ARG A 444 -5.44 -24.01 -26.39
C ARG A 444 -6.31 -22.80 -26.71
N ARG A 445 -5.89 -21.61 -26.26
CA ARG A 445 -6.54 -20.33 -26.56
C ARG A 445 -5.51 -19.29 -26.94
N THR A 446 -5.92 -18.37 -27.80
CA THR A 446 -5.18 -17.19 -28.19
C THR A 446 -5.55 -16.01 -27.30
N ARG A 447 -4.72 -14.95 -27.33
CA ARG A 447 -4.96 -13.74 -26.54
C ARG A 447 -6.24 -13.01 -26.96
N GLN A 448 -6.60 -13.08 -28.24
CA GLN A 448 -7.80 -12.39 -28.78
C GLN A 448 -9.10 -13.04 -28.29
N GLU A 449 -9.04 -14.30 -27.88
CA GLU A 449 -10.17 -15.06 -27.34
C GLU A 449 -10.33 -14.89 -25.82
N MET A 450 -9.46 -14.12 -25.17
CA MET A 450 -9.51 -13.90 -23.72
C MET A 450 -10.65 -12.95 -23.35
N THR A 451 -11.50 -13.38 -22.41
CA THR A 451 -12.67 -12.62 -21.96
C THR A 451 -12.30 -11.47 -21.01
N SER A 452 -11.24 -11.67 -20.22
CA SER A 452 -10.90 -10.78 -19.10
C SER A 452 -9.41 -10.39 -19.07
N GLU A 453 -8.89 -9.97 -20.22
CA GLU A 453 -7.51 -9.49 -20.34
C GLU A 453 -7.35 -8.07 -19.76
N LEU A 454 -6.20 -7.79 -19.11
CA LEU A 454 -5.95 -6.57 -18.33
C LEU A 454 -6.33 -5.24 -19.03
N THR A 455 -6.04 -5.10 -20.33
CA THR A 455 -6.31 -3.85 -21.10
C THR A 455 -7.78 -3.48 -21.13
N SER A 456 -8.67 -4.46 -20.99
CA SER A 456 -10.12 -4.27 -20.96
C SER A 456 -10.67 -3.82 -19.60
N HIS A 457 -9.83 -3.68 -18.56
CA HIS A 457 -10.22 -3.33 -17.18
C HIS A 457 -10.02 -1.86 -16.82
N ARG A 458 -9.41 -1.04 -17.71
CA ARG A 458 -9.13 0.38 -17.44
C ARG A 458 -10.40 1.14 -17.03
N ARG A 459 -11.49 1.00 -17.80
CA ARG A 459 -12.77 1.68 -17.52
C ARG A 459 -13.34 1.33 -16.14
N GLY A 460 -13.19 0.09 -15.69
CA GLY A 460 -13.63 -0.28 -14.34
C GLY A 460 -12.80 0.36 -13.23
N SER A 461 -11.49 0.51 -13.46
CA SER A 461 -10.63 1.24 -12.53
C SER A 461 -10.91 2.75 -12.54
N VAL A 462 -11.29 3.33 -13.69
CA VAL A 462 -11.75 4.73 -13.79
C VAL A 462 -13.00 4.95 -12.94
N LEU A 463 -14.00 4.06 -13.00
CA LEU A 463 -15.19 4.17 -12.15
C LEU A 463 -14.84 4.07 -10.67
N MET A 464 -13.97 3.13 -10.30
CA MET A 464 -13.55 2.98 -8.90
C MET A 464 -12.79 4.21 -8.39
N ALA A 465 -11.85 4.74 -9.18
CA ALA A 465 -11.12 5.96 -8.83
C ALA A 465 -12.06 7.17 -8.74
N GLY A 466 -13.01 7.31 -9.67
CA GLY A 466 -14.02 8.37 -9.64
C GLY A 466 -14.94 8.30 -8.42
N ALA A 467 -15.34 7.08 -8.03
CA ALA A 467 -16.12 6.84 -6.82
C ALA A 467 -15.38 7.35 -5.58
N TYR A 468 -14.14 6.90 -5.39
CA TYR A 468 -13.32 7.29 -4.24
C TYR A 468 -12.97 8.78 -4.26
N LEU A 469 -12.72 9.36 -5.43
CA LEU A 469 -12.43 10.78 -5.55
C LEU A 469 -13.64 11.63 -5.16
N SER A 470 -14.85 11.23 -5.57
CA SER A 470 -16.10 11.86 -5.13
C SER A 470 -16.30 11.76 -3.62
N MET A 471 -16.05 10.59 -3.02
CA MET A 471 -16.14 10.37 -1.57
C MET A 471 -15.15 11.24 -0.79
N ALA A 472 -13.87 11.24 -1.21
CA ALA A 472 -12.83 12.02 -0.56
C ALA A 472 -13.07 13.53 -0.69
N ARG A 473 -13.58 13.99 -1.84
CA ARG A 473 -13.94 15.40 -2.03
C ARG A 473 -15.06 15.84 -1.08
N GLN A 474 -16.09 15.02 -0.91
CA GLN A 474 -17.17 15.28 0.06
C GLN A 474 -16.68 15.28 1.49
N PHE A 475 -15.85 14.30 1.85
CA PHE A 475 -15.26 14.21 3.18
C PHE A 475 -14.46 15.49 3.53
N ASN A 476 -13.81 16.09 2.54
CA ASN A 476 -13.04 17.33 2.70
C ASN A 476 -13.85 18.61 2.43
N GLY A 477 -15.17 18.54 2.24
CA GLY A 477 -16.02 19.72 2.00
C GLY A 477 -15.79 20.43 0.66
N THR A 478 -15.34 19.70 -0.37
CA THR A 478 -15.05 20.22 -1.72
C THR A 478 -16.06 19.70 -2.76
N HIS A 479 -16.00 20.23 -4.00
CA HIS A 479 -16.95 19.89 -5.06
C HIS A 479 -17.03 18.37 -5.31
N PRO A 480 -18.20 17.72 -5.17
CA PRO A 480 -18.24 16.28 -4.97
C PRO A 480 -18.18 15.48 -6.28
N VAL A 481 -18.45 16.08 -7.44
CA VAL A 481 -18.43 15.37 -8.73
C VAL A 481 -17.00 15.19 -9.21
N ALA A 482 -16.65 13.97 -9.63
CA ALA A 482 -15.39 13.61 -10.28
C ALA A 482 -15.61 13.36 -11.78
N THR A 483 -14.94 14.13 -12.63
CA THR A 483 -14.96 13.96 -14.10
C THR A 483 -13.67 13.27 -14.54
N LEU A 484 -13.76 12.14 -15.24
CA LEU A 484 -12.61 11.32 -15.62
C LEU A 484 -12.64 10.90 -17.09
N ASP A 485 -11.45 10.69 -17.66
CA ASP A 485 -11.25 10.12 -19.00
C ASP A 485 -11.65 8.64 -19.02
N PHE A 486 -12.74 8.36 -19.71
CA PHE A 486 -13.38 7.07 -19.79
C PHE A 486 -13.04 6.30 -21.08
N ARG A 487 -12.09 6.79 -21.89
CA ARG A 487 -11.65 6.07 -23.08
C ARG A 487 -11.05 4.70 -22.71
N PRO A 488 -11.19 3.68 -23.57
CA PRO A 488 -10.52 2.40 -23.36
C PRO A 488 -8.99 2.59 -23.34
N SER A 489 -8.27 1.61 -22.78
CA SER A 489 -6.81 1.62 -22.90
C SER A 489 -6.44 1.54 -24.39
N PRO A 490 -5.48 2.36 -24.88
CA PRO A 490 -5.08 2.30 -26.28
C PRO A 490 -4.57 0.88 -26.60
N HIS A 491 -5.30 0.16 -27.45
CA HIS A 491 -4.75 -1.02 -28.11
C HIS A 491 -3.64 -0.55 -29.05
N PRO A 492 -2.42 -1.13 -29.00
CA PRO A 492 -1.47 -0.88 -30.06
C PRO A 492 -2.03 -1.50 -31.35
N ALA A 493 -2.43 -0.67 -32.30
CA ALA A 493 -2.51 -1.09 -33.69
C ALA A 493 -1.13 -1.62 -34.12
N PRO A 494 -1.05 -2.66 -34.96
CA PRO A 494 0.22 -3.11 -35.51
C PRO A 494 0.82 -1.93 -36.28
N ARG A 495 1.91 -1.36 -35.77
CA ARG A 495 2.70 -0.41 -36.55
C ARG A 495 3.26 -1.18 -37.75
N THR A 496 2.75 -0.86 -38.93
CA THR A 496 3.31 -1.28 -40.20
C THR A 496 4.76 -0.82 -40.25
N CYS A 497 5.68 -1.78 -40.18
CA CYS A 497 7.07 -1.55 -40.53
C CYS A 497 7.13 -1.20 -42.02
N THR A 498 7.44 0.05 -42.34
CA THR A 498 8.05 0.38 -43.63
C THR A 498 9.16 1.40 -43.36
N GLY A 499 10.41 0.97 -43.52
CA GLY A 499 11.58 1.82 -43.31
C GLY A 499 12.88 1.08 -42.93
N ALA A 500 13.29 0.13 -43.79
CA ALA A 500 14.65 -0.39 -43.99
C ALA A 500 15.52 -0.82 -42.78
N LEU A 501 15.64 -2.13 -42.59
CA LEU A 501 16.86 -2.82 -42.13
C LEU A 501 17.71 -3.18 -43.36
N PRO A 502 19.05 -3.22 -43.25
CA PRO A 502 19.71 -4.54 -43.16
C PRO A 502 20.91 -4.54 -42.21
N GLY A 503 21.04 -5.51 -41.29
CA GLY A 503 21.78 -6.77 -41.50
C GLY A 503 23.19 -6.62 -40.87
N ALA A 504 23.71 -7.46 -39.99
CA ALA A 504 23.48 -8.88 -39.75
C ALA A 504 23.75 -9.23 -38.28
N TYR A 505 22.92 -10.13 -37.74
CA TYR A 505 23.27 -10.97 -36.60
C TYR A 505 23.33 -12.40 -37.09
N ARG A 506 24.52 -13.02 -37.01
CA ARG A 506 24.74 -14.45 -36.73
C ARG A 506 26.25 -14.75 -36.67
N SER A 507 26.77 -14.99 -35.47
CA SER A 507 27.39 -16.27 -35.12
C SER A 507 27.76 -16.34 -33.63
N TRP A 508 27.23 -17.41 -33.04
CA TRP A 508 27.68 -18.28 -31.96
C TRP A 508 28.97 -17.97 -31.17
N ALA A 509 28.78 -18.12 -29.84
CA ALA A 509 29.61 -18.87 -28.90
C ALA A 509 30.95 -18.29 -28.41
N MET A 510 31.06 -18.33 -27.07
CA MET A 510 32.26 -18.43 -26.25
C MET A 510 33.43 -17.49 -26.61
N ASN A 511 33.54 -16.39 -25.86
CA ASN A 511 34.82 -16.09 -25.23
C ASN A 511 34.67 -15.21 -23.99
N ARG A 512 35.24 -15.69 -22.89
CA ARG A 512 35.51 -14.90 -21.69
C ARG A 512 36.35 -13.69 -22.08
N ARG A 513 35.86 -12.47 -21.85
CA ARG A 513 36.68 -11.28 -21.60
C ARG A 513 35.83 -10.21 -20.90
N THR A 514 36.23 -9.92 -19.68
CA THR A 514 35.80 -8.81 -18.83
C THR A 514 36.06 -7.46 -19.52
N THR A 515 35.00 -6.70 -19.81
CA THR A 515 35.08 -5.24 -20.08
C THR A 515 33.88 -4.55 -19.42
N GLY A 516 34.18 -3.62 -18.51
CA GLY A 516 33.22 -3.03 -17.57
C GLY A 516 32.12 -2.21 -18.22
N ALA A 517 30.88 -2.49 -17.84
CA ALA A 517 29.75 -1.60 -18.05
C ALA A 517 29.92 -0.35 -17.17
N GLY A 518 29.71 0.83 -17.75
CA GLY A 518 29.67 2.08 -16.98
C GLY A 518 28.52 2.10 -15.96
N PRO A 519 28.53 3.04 -15.00
CA PRO A 519 27.47 3.14 -14.00
C PRO A 519 26.12 3.49 -14.63
N ASP A 520 25.02 2.94 -14.10
CA ASP A 520 23.65 3.36 -14.42
C ASP A 520 23.40 4.77 -13.85
N LEU A 521 23.01 5.70 -14.72
CA LEU A 521 22.80 7.11 -14.40
C LEU A 521 21.34 7.56 -14.55
N SER A 522 20.41 6.64 -14.85
CA SER A 522 19.01 6.95 -15.15
C SER A 522 18.33 7.78 -14.04
N ALA A 523 18.49 7.39 -12.78
CA ALA A 523 17.94 8.11 -11.63
C ALA A 523 18.55 9.51 -11.45
N LEU A 524 19.86 9.66 -11.67
CA LEU A 524 20.52 10.97 -11.60
C LEU A 524 20.08 11.87 -12.75
N SER A 525 19.86 11.32 -13.93
CA SER A 525 19.36 12.06 -15.10
C SER A 525 17.97 12.63 -14.86
N ALA A 526 17.09 11.89 -14.20
CA ALA A 526 15.76 12.37 -13.87
C ALA A 526 15.77 13.50 -12.83
N LEU A 527 16.72 13.48 -11.89
CA LEU A 527 16.81 14.47 -10.81
C LEU A 527 17.56 15.75 -11.22
N LEU A 528 18.63 15.61 -12.00
CA LEU A 528 19.54 16.71 -12.31
C LEU A 528 19.31 17.32 -13.69
N GLY A 529 18.61 16.63 -14.60
CA GLY A 529 18.35 17.10 -15.97
C GLY A 529 19.63 17.60 -16.64
N ASP A 530 19.59 18.84 -17.12
CA ASP A 530 20.70 19.50 -17.82
C ASP A 530 21.93 19.74 -16.94
N SER A 531 21.78 19.71 -15.60
CA SER A 531 22.91 19.86 -14.67
C SER A 531 23.72 18.56 -14.50
N LEU A 532 23.22 17.41 -14.96
CA LEU A 532 23.86 16.11 -14.78
C LEU A 532 25.34 16.09 -15.24
N PRO A 533 25.72 16.61 -16.43
CA PRO A 533 27.11 16.56 -16.89
C PRO A 533 28.07 17.30 -15.96
N ALA A 534 27.66 18.47 -15.45
CA ALA A 534 28.47 19.29 -14.53
C ALA A 534 28.66 18.59 -13.18
N VAL A 535 27.58 18.04 -12.60
CA VAL A 535 27.66 17.30 -11.34
C VAL A 535 28.53 16.04 -11.49
N LEU A 536 28.40 15.30 -12.59
CA LEU A 536 29.23 14.13 -12.85
C LEU A 536 30.70 14.49 -13.10
N ALA A 537 30.99 15.67 -13.67
CA ALA A 537 32.37 16.14 -13.83
C ALA A 537 33.03 16.37 -12.47
N ASP A 538 32.32 16.97 -11.52
CA ASP A 538 32.83 17.16 -10.16
C ASP A 538 32.93 15.83 -9.39
N CYS A 539 31.97 14.91 -9.55
CA CYS A 539 32.11 13.54 -9.04
C CYS A 539 33.38 12.86 -9.57
N ARG A 540 33.66 12.97 -10.88
CA ARG A 540 34.88 12.40 -11.49
C ARG A 540 36.16 13.07 -10.99
N ARG A 541 36.14 14.37 -10.73
CA ARG A 541 37.30 15.10 -10.17
C ARG A 541 37.75 14.51 -8.83
N HIS A 542 36.81 14.03 -8.03
CA HIS A 542 37.09 13.51 -6.69
C HIS A 542 37.15 11.98 -6.60
N ALA A 543 36.32 11.25 -7.35
CA ALA A 543 36.24 9.79 -7.31
C ALA A 543 37.08 9.09 -8.42
N GLY A 544 37.56 9.84 -9.41
CA GLY A 544 38.21 9.32 -10.60
C GLY A 544 37.21 8.77 -11.64
N HIS A 545 37.56 7.68 -12.32
CA HIS A 545 36.64 7.03 -13.25
C HIS A 545 35.49 6.38 -12.47
N LEU A 546 34.26 6.84 -12.71
CA LEU A 546 33.08 6.33 -12.01
C LEU A 546 32.81 4.88 -12.41
N THR A 547 32.70 4.00 -11.43
CA THR A 547 32.45 2.57 -11.62
C THR A 547 31.03 2.20 -11.24
N ARG A 548 30.43 2.88 -10.26
CA ARG A 548 29.09 2.56 -9.77
C ARG A 548 28.42 3.79 -9.17
N VAL A 549 27.11 3.89 -9.35
CA VAL A 549 26.25 4.85 -8.65
C VAL A 549 25.12 4.06 -8.01
N GLN A 550 24.84 4.30 -6.74
CA GLN A 550 23.77 3.60 -6.02
C GLN A 550 23.12 4.51 -4.97
N PRO A 551 21.81 4.41 -4.73
CA PRO A 551 21.17 5.11 -3.62
C PRO A 551 21.81 4.73 -2.28
N ALA A 552 22.03 5.71 -1.41
CA ALA A 552 22.46 5.50 -0.04
C ALA A 552 21.22 5.45 0.89
N PRO A 553 21.16 4.49 1.84
CA PRO A 553 20.01 4.35 2.72
C PRO A 553 19.94 5.49 3.75
N GLY A 554 18.72 5.91 4.12
CA GLY A 554 18.46 6.79 5.29
C GLY A 554 17.98 8.21 4.98
N GLY A 555 18.08 8.69 3.73
CA GLY A 555 17.60 10.03 3.35
C GLY A 555 16.07 10.08 3.20
N ASN A 556 15.38 10.84 4.05
CA ASN A 556 13.93 11.07 3.93
C ASN A 556 13.60 12.32 3.10
N VAL A 557 14.35 13.40 3.35
CA VAL A 557 14.12 14.72 2.76
C VAL A 557 14.83 14.85 1.42
N SER A 558 16.12 14.50 1.38
CA SER A 558 16.97 14.59 0.18
C SER A 558 17.25 13.20 -0.42
N HIS A 559 17.44 13.15 -1.74
CA HIS A 559 17.95 11.97 -2.44
C HIS A 559 19.46 11.87 -2.19
N VAL A 560 19.94 10.72 -1.71
CA VAL A 560 21.37 10.52 -1.41
C VAL A 560 21.88 9.34 -2.23
N PHE A 561 23.00 9.52 -2.92
CA PHE A 561 23.65 8.51 -3.73
C PHE A 561 25.10 8.35 -3.29
N ARG A 562 25.57 7.10 -3.19
CA ARG A 562 26.99 6.79 -3.17
C ARG A 562 27.47 6.62 -4.60
N VAL A 563 28.50 7.35 -4.96
CA VAL A 563 29.16 7.32 -6.26
C VAL A 563 30.54 6.72 -6.06
N ASP A 564 30.72 5.47 -6.46
CA ASP A 564 32.01 4.77 -6.43
C ASP A 564 32.80 5.12 -7.70
N GLY A 565 34.05 5.54 -7.52
CA GLY A 565 35.04 5.57 -8.59
C GLY A 565 36.28 4.76 -8.25
N ASN A 566 37.21 4.69 -9.19
CA ASN A 566 38.44 3.91 -9.05
C ASN A 566 39.45 4.48 -8.04
N GLN A 567 39.29 5.72 -7.59
CA GLN A 567 40.15 6.31 -6.55
C GLN A 567 39.51 6.23 -5.16
N GLN A 568 38.25 6.63 -5.04
CA GLN A 568 37.48 6.63 -3.78
C GLN A 568 35.97 6.72 -4.06
N SER A 569 35.15 6.58 -3.03
CA SER A 569 33.72 6.90 -3.09
C SER A 569 33.44 8.34 -2.63
N VAL A 570 32.43 8.95 -3.23
CA VAL A 570 31.85 10.23 -2.79
C VAL A 570 30.34 10.06 -2.58
N ILE A 571 29.76 10.95 -1.78
CA ILE A 571 28.31 11.00 -1.56
C ILE A 571 27.72 12.19 -2.31
N LEU A 572 26.72 11.95 -3.14
CA LEU A 572 25.95 12.97 -3.85
C LEU A 572 24.58 13.11 -3.18
N LYS A 573 24.33 14.26 -2.54
CA LYS A 573 23.05 14.62 -1.93
C LYS A 573 22.33 15.64 -2.80
N ILE A 574 21.06 15.39 -3.13
CA ILE A 574 20.23 16.23 -4.01
C ILE A 574 18.91 16.50 -3.29
N ARG A 575 18.56 17.78 -3.11
CA ARG A 575 17.28 18.18 -2.52
C ARG A 575 16.32 18.59 -3.63
N SER A 576 15.17 17.93 -3.72
CA SER A 576 14.14 18.25 -4.70
C SER A 576 13.02 19.07 -4.04
N SER A 577 12.02 19.50 -4.82
CA SER A 577 10.89 20.30 -4.32
C SER A 577 9.90 19.50 -3.46
N ARG A 578 10.21 18.22 -3.23
CA ARG A 578 9.43 17.24 -2.49
C ARG A 578 10.37 16.39 -1.65
N PHE A 579 9.89 15.83 -0.54
CA PHE A 579 10.71 14.90 0.23
C PHE A 579 10.98 13.63 -0.58
N ALA A 580 12.24 13.18 -0.61
CA ALA A 580 12.68 12.02 -1.39
C ALA A 580 11.91 10.73 -1.09
N ARG A 581 11.43 10.53 0.15
CA ARG A 581 10.65 9.35 0.56
C ARG A 581 9.19 9.63 0.88
N ILE A 582 8.77 10.90 0.85
CA ILE A 582 7.39 11.33 1.10
C ILE A 582 7.02 12.39 0.07
N PRO A 583 6.88 12.03 -1.23
CA PRO A 583 6.76 13.01 -2.32
C PRO A 583 5.54 13.94 -2.19
N GLU A 584 4.57 13.60 -1.34
CA GLU A 584 3.41 14.43 -1.01
C GLU A 584 3.80 15.70 -0.22
N LEU A 585 4.87 15.63 0.59
CA LEU A 585 5.38 16.77 1.35
C LEU A 585 6.27 17.64 0.45
N ARG A 586 5.85 18.88 0.24
CA ARG A 586 6.64 19.89 -0.46
C ARG A 586 7.71 20.45 0.47
N THR A 587 8.86 20.74 -0.10
CA THR A 587 9.95 21.42 0.59
C THR A 587 10.62 22.38 -0.38
N ASP A 588 11.27 23.40 0.17
CA ASP A 588 12.12 24.26 -0.62
C ASP A 588 13.46 23.55 -0.88
N PRO A 589 13.83 23.27 -2.15
CA PRO A 589 15.13 22.71 -2.50
C PRO A 589 16.32 23.53 -2.01
N ALA A 590 16.16 24.86 -1.92
CA ALA A 590 17.23 25.77 -1.52
C ALA A 590 17.70 25.54 -0.09
N LEU A 591 16.90 24.87 0.75
CA LEU A 591 17.26 24.52 2.13
C LEU A 591 18.47 23.57 2.22
N ILE A 592 18.91 22.95 1.12
CA ILE A 592 20.21 22.22 1.10
C ILE A 592 21.40 23.15 1.41
N ALA A 593 21.26 24.45 1.16
CA ALA A 593 22.26 25.46 1.52
C ALA A 593 22.40 25.65 3.05
N ASP A 594 21.36 25.35 3.83
CA ASP A 594 21.42 25.43 5.30
C ASP A 594 22.35 24.34 5.84
N GLU A 595 22.25 23.12 5.30
CA GLU A 595 23.17 22.02 5.63
C GLU A 595 24.60 22.33 5.18
N ARG A 596 24.79 22.93 4.00
CA ARG A 596 26.11 23.37 3.53
C ARG A 596 26.76 24.32 4.55
N ARG A 597 26.03 25.36 4.97
CA ARG A 597 26.51 26.34 5.97
C ARG A 597 26.84 25.67 7.30
N ALA A 598 26.04 24.70 7.72
CA ALA A 598 26.33 23.92 8.91
C ALA A 598 27.65 23.14 8.77
N LEU A 599 27.85 22.39 7.69
CA LEU A 599 29.09 21.64 7.49
C LEU A 599 30.34 22.54 7.49
N ASP A 600 30.24 23.76 6.96
CA ASP A 600 31.34 24.75 7.02
C ASP A 600 31.67 25.17 8.46
N LEU A 601 30.67 25.32 9.32
CA LEU A 601 30.86 25.70 10.73
C LEU A 601 31.35 24.55 11.61
N TYR A 602 31.01 23.31 11.27
CA TYR A 602 31.50 22.13 11.96
C TYR A 602 32.84 21.63 11.41
N ALA A 603 33.33 22.17 10.27
CA ALA A 603 34.62 21.81 9.71
C ALA A 603 35.81 21.88 10.70
N PRO A 604 35.90 22.86 11.63
CA PRO A 604 36.95 22.91 12.64
C PRO A 604 36.95 21.74 13.64
N THR A 605 35.84 21.03 13.79
CA THR A 605 35.75 19.83 14.66
C THR A 605 36.48 18.62 14.07
N GLY A 606 36.89 18.70 12.80
CA GLY A 606 37.69 17.71 12.10
C GLY A 606 36.88 16.88 11.09
N SER A 607 37.50 16.59 9.94
CA SER A 607 36.88 15.84 8.83
C SER A 607 36.63 14.35 9.13
N ALA A 608 37.08 13.86 10.29
CA ALA A 608 36.77 12.51 10.75
C ALA A 608 35.36 12.42 11.35
N VAL A 609 34.78 13.55 11.79
CA VAL A 609 33.46 13.59 12.44
C VAL A 609 32.36 13.97 11.47
N PHE A 610 32.58 14.95 10.59
CA PHE A 610 31.57 15.38 9.61
C PHE A 610 32.08 15.25 8.17
N PRO A 611 31.20 15.02 7.20
CA PRO A 611 31.59 15.01 5.80
C PRO A 611 32.07 16.40 5.35
N ARG A 612 33.16 16.44 4.58
CA ARG A 612 33.61 17.66 3.92
C ARG A 612 32.84 17.84 2.61
N VAL A 613 32.44 19.09 2.35
CA VAL A 613 31.83 19.43 1.06
C VAL A 613 32.91 19.60 -0.01
N LEU A 614 32.82 18.79 -1.04
CA LEU A 614 33.75 18.74 -2.18
C LEU A 614 33.30 19.66 -3.31
N ALA A 615 31.99 19.70 -3.58
CA ALA A 615 31.38 20.62 -4.54
C ALA A 615 29.94 20.93 -4.13
N PHE A 616 29.45 22.11 -4.53
CA PHE A 616 28.08 22.55 -4.29
C PHE A 616 27.52 23.21 -5.55
N HIS A 617 26.39 22.70 -6.04
CA HIS A 617 25.69 23.21 -7.20
C HIS A 617 24.37 23.82 -6.73
N ALA A 618 24.36 25.13 -6.52
CA ALA A 618 23.19 25.85 -5.98
C ALA A 618 21.96 25.71 -6.88
N GLU A 619 22.13 25.92 -8.20
CA GLU A 619 21.05 25.81 -9.21
C GLU A 619 20.50 24.39 -9.36
N ALA A 620 21.34 23.38 -9.14
CA ALA A 620 20.94 21.98 -9.21
C ALA A 620 20.48 21.42 -7.85
N HIS A 621 20.51 22.24 -6.79
CA HIS A 621 20.25 21.87 -5.40
C HIS A 621 20.96 20.57 -4.99
N ALA A 622 22.24 20.47 -5.38
CA ALA A 622 23.05 19.27 -5.24
C ALA A 622 24.37 19.57 -4.53
N MET A 623 24.83 18.63 -3.69
CA MET A 623 26.05 18.73 -2.91
C MET A 623 26.82 17.42 -2.98
N ILE A 624 28.13 17.51 -3.25
CA ILE A 624 29.06 16.37 -3.26
C ILE A 624 29.87 16.41 -1.97
N LEU A 625 29.88 15.30 -1.25
CA LEU A 625 30.43 15.13 0.09
C LEU A 625 31.46 13.99 0.11
N THR A 626 32.41 14.04 1.04
CA THR A 626 33.24 12.87 1.35
C THR A 626 32.39 11.74 1.95
N ASP A 627 32.67 10.49 1.57
CA ASP A 627 32.07 9.30 2.20
C ASP A 627 32.78 9.02 3.53
N VAL A 628 32.10 9.28 4.64
CA VAL A 628 32.66 9.21 5.99
C VAL A 628 32.37 7.89 6.71
N PHE A 629 31.76 6.90 6.04
CA PHE A 629 31.40 5.61 6.64
C PHE A 629 32.39 4.52 6.21
N PRO A 630 33.35 4.11 7.07
CA PRO A 630 34.46 3.24 6.67
C PRO A 630 34.04 1.89 6.10
N ASP A 631 33.00 1.27 6.68
CA ASP A 631 32.42 0.00 6.25
C ASP A 631 31.16 0.18 5.40
N ARG A 632 30.88 1.43 5.00
CA ARG A 632 29.76 1.83 4.15
C ARG A 632 28.37 1.65 4.79
N ARG A 633 28.31 1.36 6.09
CA ARG A 633 27.06 1.14 6.86
C ARG A 633 26.81 2.27 7.86
N ASN A 634 25.54 2.58 8.08
CA ASN A 634 25.14 3.43 9.19
C ASN A 634 24.98 2.61 10.49
N TYR A 635 24.95 3.29 11.62
CA TYR A 635 24.93 2.63 12.92
C TYR A 635 23.62 1.89 13.19
N HIS A 636 22.50 2.35 12.62
CA HIS A 636 21.24 1.61 12.63
C HIS A 636 21.42 0.17 12.12
N GLN A 637 22.09 -0.02 10.99
CA GLN A 637 22.35 -1.35 10.43
C GLN A 637 23.17 -2.25 11.36
N HIS A 638 24.07 -1.70 12.19
CA HIS A 638 24.79 -2.48 13.21
C HIS A 638 23.90 -2.85 14.38
N LEU A 639 23.05 -1.92 14.84
CA LEU A 639 22.12 -2.16 15.95
C LEU A 639 21.04 -3.20 15.61
N ASP A 640 20.75 -3.42 14.33
CA ASP A 640 19.84 -4.49 13.92
C ASP A 640 20.44 -5.89 14.12
N GLU A 641 21.77 -6.02 14.01
CA GLU A 641 22.50 -7.29 14.04
C GLU A 641 23.08 -7.62 15.43
N ARG A 642 23.43 -6.61 16.21
CA ARG A 642 24.07 -6.79 17.52
C ARG A 642 23.74 -5.64 18.48
N PRO A 643 23.84 -5.86 19.81
CA PRO A 643 23.83 -4.76 20.75
C PRO A 643 25.03 -3.82 20.53
N ALA A 644 24.85 -2.57 20.91
CA ALA A 644 25.93 -1.61 21.10
C ALA A 644 26.89 -2.10 22.18
N THR A 645 28.10 -1.55 22.16
CA THR A 645 29.13 -1.77 23.18
C THR A 645 29.34 -0.53 24.05
N PRO A 646 29.77 -0.68 25.31
CA PRO A 646 30.10 0.46 26.17
C PRO A 646 31.21 1.35 25.58
N GLU A 647 32.15 0.76 24.84
CA GLU A 647 33.22 1.49 24.17
C GLU A 647 32.66 2.38 23.05
N GLU A 648 31.75 1.88 22.22
CA GLU A 648 31.04 2.67 21.20
C GLU A 648 30.29 3.85 21.83
N MET A 649 29.59 3.61 22.94
CA MET A 649 28.88 4.66 23.68
C MET A 649 29.81 5.70 24.30
N THR A 650 30.97 5.26 24.79
CA THR A 650 32.00 6.15 25.31
C THR A 650 32.57 7.05 24.21
N ARG A 651 32.88 6.48 23.03
CA ARG A 651 33.35 7.26 21.87
C ARG A 651 32.29 8.25 21.40
N LEU A 652 31.04 7.82 21.28
CA LEU A 652 29.93 8.67 20.85
C LEU A 652 29.67 9.82 21.83
N GLY A 653 29.61 9.54 23.14
CA GLY A 653 29.43 10.57 24.17
C GLY A 653 30.58 11.59 24.19
N THR A 654 31.82 11.11 24.07
CA THR A 654 33.01 11.96 23.98
C THR A 654 32.97 12.85 22.73
N ALA A 655 32.63 12.29 21.57
CA ALA A 655 32.53 13.02 20.32
C ALA A 655 31.44 14.09 20.38
N LEU A 656 30.24 13.73 20.87
CA LEU A 656 29.13 14.67 21.01
C LEU A 656 29.48 15.84 21.95
N ARG A 657 30.16 15.57 23.07
CA ARG A 657 30.66 16.62 23.97
C ARG A 657 31.60 17.58 23.24
N ARG A 658 32.61 17.06 22.53
CA ARG A 658 33.58 17.88 21.78
C ARG A 658 32.90 18.73 20.72
N VAL A 659 31.92 18.17 20.02
CA VAL A 659 31.11 18.87 19.02
C VAL A 659 30.38 20.05 19.67
N HIS A 660 29.71 19.84 20.80
CA HIS A 660 29.02 20.93 21.51
C HIS A 660 29.97 21.96 22.14
N GLU A 661 31.13 21.55 22.65
CA GLU A 661 32.16 22.46 23.16
C GLU A 661 32.69 23.37 22.05
N ALA A 662 32.95 22.79 20.87
CA ALA A 662 33.48 23.52 19.72
C ALA A 662 32.48 24.52 19.13
N THR A 663 31.17 24.28 19.25
CA THR A 663 30.13 25.16 18.68
C THR A 663 29.48 26.11 19.68
N ARG A 664 29.85 26.05 20.97
CA ARG A 664 29.26 26.88 22.04
C ARG A 664 29.27 28.38 21.77
N GLY A 665 30.30 28.88 21.09
CA GLY A 665 30.49 30.30 20.78
C GLY A 665 29.86 30.76 19.46
N ILE A 666 29.36 29.84 18.64
CA ILE A 666 28.86 30.19 17.30
C ILE A 666 27.47 30.82 17.44
N ARG A 667 27.29 31.98 16.79
CA ARG A 667 26.03 32.75 16.75
C ARG A 667 25.53 33.00 15.33
N ALA A 668 26.18 32.40 14.34
CA ALA A 668 25.84 32.57 12.94
C ALA A 668 24.43 32.02 12.65
N GLN A 669 23.60 32.76 11.92
CA GLN A 669 22.28 32.30 11.52
C GLN A 669 22.41 31.17 10.49
N ILE A 670 21.84 29.99 10.80
CA ILE A 670 21.92 28.80 9.95
C ILE A 670 20.66 28.57 9.16
N ARG A 671 19.49 28.73 9.79
CA ARG A 671 18.21 28.51 9.09
C ARG A 671 17.84 29.76 8.30
N SER A 672 17.70 29.59 6.99
CA SER A 672 17.17 30.61 6.09
C SER A 672 15.76 31.07 6.50
N GLN A 673 14.96 30.15 7.06
CA GLN A 673 13.62 30.41 7.58
C GLN A 673 13.60 30.93 9.03
N GLY A 674 14.75 30.97 9.71
CA GLY A 674 14.88 31.33 11.12
C GLY A 674 14.66 30.16 12.08
N ASP A 675 15.47 30.13 13.15
CA ASP A 675 15.52 29.01 14.09
C ASP A 675 14.24 28.87 14.93
N VAL A 676 13.60 29.99 15.29
CA VAL A 676 12.30 29.99 16.01
C VAL A 676 11.22 29.34 15.15
N TRP A 677 11.12 29.75 13.89
CA TRP A 677 10.13 29.18 12.97
C TRP A 677 10.35 27.68 12.78
N PHE A 678 11.61 27.28 12.54
CA PHE A 678 11.97 25.87 12.40
C PHE A 678 11.63 25.07 13.65
N ARG A 679 11.92 25.62 14.83
CA ARG A 679 11.61 24.96 16.09
C ARG A 679 10.10 24.72 16.23
N ASP A 680 9.32 25.78 16.11
CA ASP A 680 7.89 25.73 16.41
C ASP A 680 7.11 24.88 15.38
N HIS A 681 7.55 24.86 14.11
CA HIS A 681 6.82 24.22 13.01
C HIS A 681 7.38 22.85 12.58
N THR A 682 8.65 22.57 12.87
CA THR A 682 9.31 21.32 12.41
C THR A 682 9.84 20.50 13.59
N PHE A 683 10.46 21.14 14.57
CA PHE A 683 11.14 20.45 15.67
C PHE A 683 10.20 20.01 16.79
N ASP A 684 9.38 20.94 17.29
CA ASP A 684 8.49 20.70 18.42
C ASP A 684 7.41 19.67 18.10
N PHE A 685 7.10 19.47 16.82
CA PHE A 685 6.21 18.40 16.37
C PHE A 685 6.68 17.03 16.89
N CYS A 686 7.99 16.77 16.91
CA CYS A 686 8.54 15.52 17.44
C CYS A 686 8.24 15.33 18.93
N LEU A 687 8.13 16.42 19.69
CA LEU A 687 7.89 16.36 21.13
C LEU A 687 6.39 16.39 21.48
N ARG A 688 5.59 17.08 20.67
CA ARG A 688 4.13 17.24 20.87
C ARG A 688 3.28 16.14 20.23
N ALA A 689 3.88 15.23 19.45
CA ALA A 689 3.16 14.23 18.66
C ALA A 689 2.17 13.36 19.43
N THR A 690 2.37 13.14 20.74
CA THR A 690 1.46 12.34 21.57
C THR A 690 0.32 13.13 22.21
N GLY A 691 0.37 14.46 22.18
CA GLY A 691 -0.58 15.33 22.87
C GLY A 691 -0.47 15.30 24.40
N HIS A 692 0.59 14.71 24.98
CA HIS A 692 0.71 14.58 26.43
C HIS A 692 1.07 15.93 27.10
N PRO A 693 0.35 16.40 28.14
CA PRO A 693 0.56 17.71 28.76
C PRO A 693 1.99 17.94 29.27
N VAL A 694 2.59 16.96 29.94
CA VAL A 694 3.99 17.04 30.42
C VAL A 694 5.00 17.27 29.29
N LEU A 695 4.73 16.78 28.08
CA LEU A 695 5.60 16.98 26.93
C LEU A 695 5.38 18.34 26.26
N ALA A 696 4.16 18.87 26.29
CA ALA A 696 3.90 20.26 25.91
C ALA A 696 4.67 21.23 26.82
N GLN A 697 4.60 21.00 28.13
CA GLN A 697 5.37 21.76 29.13
C GLN A 697 6.89 21.62 28.91
N ALA A 698 7.38 20.42 28.58
CA ALA A 698 8.80 20.22 28.27
C ALA A 698 9.28 21.07 27.07
N CYS A 699 8.41 21.34 26.08
CA CYS A 699 8.76 22.24 24.96
C CYS A 699 8.93 23.69 25.43
N GLU A 700 8.06 24.15 26.34
CA GLU A 700 8.16 25.47 26.95
C GLU A 700 9.42 25.59 27.82
N GLU A 701 9.70 24.56 28.63
CA GLU A 701 10.92 24.45 29.44
C GLU A 701 12.17 24.51 28.55
N LEU A 702 12.20 23.78 27.43
CA LEU A 702 13.29 23.82 26.45
C LEU A 702 13.49 25.21 25.83
N ALA A 703 12.40 25.88 25.46
CA ALA A 703 12.47 27.21 24.86
C ALA A 703 13.00 28.27 25.84
N ALA A 704 12.75 28.08 27.15
CA ALA A 704 13.17 28.96 28.21
C ALA A 704 14.61 28.75 28.70
N VAL A 705 15.30 27.66 28.29
CA VAL A 705 16.68 27.41 28.72
C VAL A 705 17.63 28.50 28.21
N PRO A 706 18.36 29.21 29.08
CA PRO A 706 19.32 30.24 28.67
C PRO A 706 20.55 29.61 27.99
N GLY A 707 21.22 30.37 27.13
CA GLY A 707 22.49 29.95 26.53
C GLY A 707 22.37 28.89 25.43
N GLN A 708 21.31 28.99 24.60
CA GLN A 708 21.16 28.14 23.41
C GLN A 708 22.38 28.25 22.48
N GLN A 709 22.77 27.12 21.90
CA GLN A 709 23.90 26.99 20.96
C GLN A 709 23.54 26.04 19.82
N LEU A 710 24.39 25.92 18.80
CA LEU A 710 24.12 24.98 17.70
C LEU A 710 24.09 23.52 18.19
N ILE A 711 22.97 22.85 17.90
CA ILE A 711 22.74 21.42 18.11
C ILE A 711 22.48 20.72 16.77
N LEU A 712 22.68 19.40 16.72
CA LEU A 712 22.53 18.58 15.53
C LEU A 712 21.06 18.31 15.18
N GLY A 713 20.20 18.12 16.18
CA GLY A 713 18.74 18.07 16.05
C GLY A 713 18.13 16.78 15.49
N ASP A 714 18.91 15.89 14.86
CA ASP A 714 18.49 14.54 14.40
C ASP A 714 19.63 13.52 14.59
N LEU A 715 20.07 13.30 15.84
CA LEU A 715 21.15 12.38 16.16
C LEU A 715 20.69 10.91 16.20
N ALA A 716 19.98 10.48 15.14
CA ALA A 716 19.49 9.12 14.97
C ALA A 716 20.60 8.17 14.47
N PRO A 717 20.57 6.87 14.82
CA PRO A 717 21.50 5.85 14.30
C PRO A 717 21.64 5.77 12.77
N LYS A 718 20.65 6.23 11.99
CA LYS A 718 20.76 6.32 10.52
C LYS A 718 21.79 7.36 10.04
N ASN A 719 22.07 8.37 10.86
CA ASN A 719 22.92 9.52 10.58
C ASN A 719 24.33 9.36 11.18
N LEU A 720 24.64 8.17 11.72
CA LEU A 720 25.86 7.88 12.47
C LEU A 720 26.65 6.73 11.85
N SER A 721 27.96 6.74 12.00
CA SER A 721 28.79 5.53 11.92
C SER A 721 29.79 5.50 13.08
N LEU A 722 29.93 4.33 13.70
CA LEU A 722 30.88 4.06 14.79
C LEU A 722 31.95 3.03 14.38
N ALA A 723 32.06 2.77 13.07
CA ALA A 723 32.96 1.78 12.50
C ALA A 723 34.42 2.29 12.47
N GLY A 724 35.36 1.35 12.37
CA GLY A 724 36.79 1.66 12.26
C GLY A 724 37.38 2.41 13.46
N GLY A 725 36.73 2.35 14.63
CA GLY A 725 37.14 3.08 15.83
C GLY A 725 36.87 4.60 15.78
N THR A 726 36.18 5.08 14.75
CA THR A 726 35.86 6.50 14.54
C THR A 726 34.39 6.81 14.80
N VAL A 727 34.05 8.08 14.99
CA VAL A 727 32.66 8.57 15.06
C VAL A 727 32.44 9.50 13.89
N ALA A 728 31.50 9.17 13.01
CA ALA A 728 31.06 10.02 11.92
C ALA A 728 29.57 10.36 12.06
N ILE A 729 29.23 11.61 11.76
CA ILE A 729 27.90 12.21 11.84
C ILE A 729 27.61 12.88 10.50
N CYS A 730 26.44 12.61 9.93
CA CYS A 730 25.98 13.24 8.68
C CYS A 730 24.54 13.75 8.82
N ASP A 731 24.00 14.31 7.74
CA ASP A 731 22.61 14.77 7.63
C ASP A 731 22.26 15.89 8.63
N LEU A 732 22.83 17.08 8.42
CA LEU A 732 22.63 18.24 9.31
C LEU A 732 21.41 19.08 8.93
N ASP A 733 20.36 18.44 8.39
CA ASP A 733 19.15 19.12 7.92
C ASP A 733 18.31 19.75 9.06
N ASN A 734 18.48 19.26 10.30
CA ASN A 734 17.74 19.68 11.49
C ASN A 734 18.52 20.58 12.45
N ILE A 735 19.68 21.07 12.02
CA ILE A 735 20.51 21.96 12.82
C ILE A 735 19.82 23.29 13.12
N HIS A 736 19.94 23.74 14.37
CA HIS A 736 19.44 25.03 14.83
C HIS A 736 20.06 25.36 16.21
N HIS A 737 19.86 26.58 16.69
CA HIS A 737 20.20 26.92 18.07
C HIS A 737 19.19 26.30 19.03
N GLY A 738 19.68 25.50 19.97
CA GLY A 738 18.88 24.80 20.95
C GLY A 738 19.71 24.43 22.18
N TRP A 739 19.13 23.57 23.02
CA TRP A 739 19.78 23.07 24.22
C TRP A 739 20.63 21.83 23.93
N PRO A 740 21.95 21.81 24.21
CA PRO A 740 22.85 20.70 23.85
C PRO A 740 22.41 19.32 24.34
N ARG A 741 21.73 19.24 25.48
CA ARG A 741 21.24 17.96 26.00
C ARG A 741 20.08 17.38 25.19
N TYR A 742 19.49 18.13 24.28
CA TYR A 742 18.54 17.59 23.32
C TYR A 742 19.17 16.47 22.49
N ASP A 743 20.34 16.68 21.90
CA ASP A 743 21.01 15.66 21.08
C ASP A 743 21.36 14.42 21.90
N LEU A 744 21.77 14.63 23.16
CA LEU A 744 22.00 13.54 24.11
C LEU A 744 20.72 12.76 24.40
N ALA A 745 19.61 13.45 24.66
CA ALA A 745 18.30 12.83 24.89
C ALA A 745 17.82 12.07 23.64
N TYR A 746 18.02 12.64 22.44
CA TYR A 746 17.61 12.06 21.17
C TYR A 746 18.35 10.75 20.89
N VAL A 747 19.67 10.74 21.04
CA VAL A 747 20.46 9.52 20.82
C VAL A 747 20.24 8.49 21.93
N THR A 748 19.98 8.92 23.17
CA THR A 748 19.62 8.02 24.28
C THR A 748 18.27 7.36 24.03
N ALA A 749 17.28 8.09 23.53
CA ALA A 749 15.97 7.54 23.15
C ALA A 749 16.12 6.44 22.09
N HIS A 750 16.96 6.71 21.07
CA HIS A 750 17.28 5.71 20.06
C HIS A 750 18.02 4.49 20.65
N LEU A 751 18.98 4.69 21.54
CA LEU A 751 19.65 3.60 22.23
C LEU A 751 18.65 2.70 22.97
N LEU A 752 17.69 3.29 23.67
CA LEU A 752 16.63 2.58 24.40
C LEU A 752 15.74 1.75 23.47
N ILE A 753 15.18 2.35 22.41
CA ILE A 753 14.24 1.65 21.51
C ILE A 753 14.91 0.57 20.65
N HIS A 754 16.19 0.75 20.28
CA HIS A 754 16.95 -0.26 19.52
C HIS A 754 17.37 -1.46 20.39
N HIS A 755 17.38 -1.33 21.72
CA HIS A 755 17.80 -2.39 22.64
C HIS A 755 16.65 -3.03 23.42
N LEU A 756 15.39 -2.87 22.98
CA LEU A 756 14.27 -3.57 23.61
C LEU A 756 14.40 -5.09 23.56
N ARG A 757 15.13 -5.63 22.56
CA ARG A 757 15.49 -7.05 22.47
C ARG A 757 16.62 -7.47 23.40
N TRP A 758 17.40 -6.51 23.90
CA TRP A 758 18.59 -6.72 24.72
C TRP A 758 18.61 -5.82 25.97
N PRO A 759 17.53 -5.76 26.76
CA PRO A 759 17.37 -4.76 27.82
C PRO A 759 18.43 -4.88 28.92
N ARG A 760 19.02 -6.06 29.11
CA ARG A 760 20.11 -6.31 30.07
C ARG A 760 21.37 -5.46 29.82
N HIS A 761 21.58 -4.99 28.59
CA HIS A 761 22.74 -4.17 28.23
C HIS A 761 22.51 -2.68 28.49
N LEU A 762 21.25 -2.24 28.57
CA LEU A 762 20.89 -0.82 28.65
C LEU A 762 21.52 -0.07 29.83
N PRO A 763 21.56 -0.61 31.08
CA PRO A 763 22.17 0.11 32.19
C PRO A 763 23.63 0.49 31.92
N THR A 764 24.43 -0.46 31.43
CA THR A 764 25.86 -0.23 31.14
C THR A 764 26.05 0.71 29.95
N LEU A 765 25.25 0.54 28.89
CA LEU A 765 25.37 1.35 27.67
C LEU A 765 24.96 2.81 27.89
N VAL A 766 23.82 3.04 28.54
CA VAL A 766 23.34 4.38 28.86
C VAL A 766 24.28 5.07 29.83
N ASN A 767 24.79 4.35 30.85
CA ASN A 767 25.78 4.92 31.76
C ASN A 767 27.06 5.34 31.02
N ALA A 768 27.61 4.48 30.15
CA ALA A 768 28.80 4.81 29.36
C ALA A 768 28.61 6.06 28.49
N LEU A 769 27.45 6.20 27.82
CA LEU A 769 27.11 7.36 27.01
C LEU A 769 27.03 8.65 27.86
N LEU A 770 26.27 8.60 28.96
CA LEU A 770 26.03 9.76 29.81
C LEU A 770 27.30 10.22 30.54
N THR A 771 28.13 9.30 31.03
CA THR A 771 29.41 9.60 31.68
C THR A 771 30.40 10.18 30.67
N ALA A 772 30.51 9.61 29.48
CA ALA A 772 31.43 10.13 28.47
C ALA A 772 31.04 11.53 27.97
N TYR A 773 29.73 11.78 27.83
CA TYR A 773 29.23 13.13 27.51
C TYR A 773 29.40 14.11 28.67
N ALA A 774 29.39 13.65 29.92
CA ALA A 774 29.65 14.48 31.09
C ALA A 774 31.09 15.00 31.17
N GLY A 775 32.05 14.19 30.75
CA GLY A 775 33.48 14.48 30.98
C GLY A 775 33.77 14.62 32.48
N ASP A 776 34.56 15.63 32.85
CA ASP A 776 35.00 15.88 34.23
C ASP A 776 33.98 16.66 35.07
N GLU A 777 32.76 16.90 34.58
CA GLU A 777 31.71 17.54 35.36
C GLU A 777 31.29 16.69 36.57
N PRO A 778 31.40 17.20 37.82
CA PRO A 778 30.96 16.46 38.99
C PRO A 778 29.44 16.20 38.95
N GLN A 779 29.04 14.94 39.12
CA GLN A 779 27.64 14.51 39.09
C GLN A 779 26.75 15.23 40.11
N GLN A 780 27.34 15.73 41.20
CA GLN A 780 26.69 16.50 42.28
C GLN A 780 26.40 17.97 41.91
N ARG A 781 26.93 18.51 40.79
CA ARG A 781 26.69 19.89 40.34
C ARG A 781 25.56 20.03 39.31
N ARG A 782 24.88 18.93 38.95
CA ARG A 782 23.82 18.96 37.94
C ARG A 782 22.48 19.35 38.56
N PRO A 783 21.81 20.42 38.07
CA PRO A 783 20.49 20.77 38.56
C PRO A 783 19.50 19.61 38.29
N THR A 784 18.75 19.20 39.32
CA THR A 784 17.73 18.14 39.23
C THR A 784 16.72 18.41 38.10
N ALA A 785 16.35 19.69 37.90
CA ALA A 785 15.46 20.12 36.83
C ALA A 785 15.97 19.78 35.42
N GLU A 786 17.28 19.93 35.14
CA GLU A 786 17.85 19.58 33.84
C GLU A 786 17.84 18.07 33.60
N ALA A 787 18.03 17.26 34.66
CA ALA A 787 17.97 15.81 34.55
C ALA A 787 16.54 15.35 34.22
N HIS A 788 15.53 15.92 34.87
CA HIS A 788 14.12 15.67 34.58
C HIS A 788 13.75 16.12 33.16
N LEU A 789 14.17 17.31 32.72
CA LEU A 789 13.91 17.79 31.37
C LEU A 789 14.56 16.87 30.30
N THR A 790 15.80 16.42 30.52
CA THR A 790 16.47 15.47 29.62
C THR A 790 15.67 14.16 29.51
N ALA A 791 15.14 13.66 30.63
CA ALA A 791 14.32 12.45 30.65
C ALA A 791 12.97 12.65 29.93
N LYS A 792 12.29 13.79 30.13
CA LYS A 792 11.05 14.15 29.40
C LYS A 792 11.28 14.19 27.89
N VAL A 793 12.36 14.82 27.43
CA VAL A 793 12.72 14.87 25.99
C VAL A 793 13.03 13.47 25.46
N THR A 794 13.76 12.65 26.22
CA THR A 794 14.04 11.26 25.86
C THR A 794 12.74 10.46 25.70
N ALA A 795 11.81 10.60 26.65
CA ALA A 795 10.49 9.96 26.59
C ALA A 795 9.67 10.43 25.38
N ALA A 796 9.70 11.72 25.07
CA ALA A 796 9.02 12.29 23.91
C ALA A 796 9.51 11.68 22.60
N VAL A 797 10.84 11.60 22.41
CA VAL A 797 11.46 10.99 21.23
C VAL A 797 11.13 9.49 21.16
N ILE A 798 11.17 8.76 22.28
CA ILE A 798 10.73 7.35 22.33
C ILE A 798 9.30 7.23 21.81
N LEU A 799 8.37 8.01 22.35
CA LEU A 799 6.97 7.92 21.97
C LEU A 799 6.76 8.31 20.51
N TYR A 800 7.32 9.43 20.06
CA TYR A 800 7.30 9.85 18.66
C TYR A 800 7.75 8.73 17.71
N ARG A 801 8.84 8.03 18.05
CA ARG A 801 9.38 6.92 17.27
C ARG A 801 8.55 5.64 17.34
N LEU A 802 7.79 5.43 18.42
CA LEU A 802 6.95 4.24 18.60
C LEU A 802 5.48 4.45 18.21
N THR A 803 5.01 5.70 18.03
CA THR A 803 3.63 6.03 17.68
C THR A 803 3.44 6.68 16.32
N GLY A 804 4.48 7.30 15.76
CA GLY A 804 4.35 8.02 14.49
C GLY A 804 4.04 7.09 13.31
N ALA A 805 3.08 7.47 12.47
CA ALA A 805 2.79 6.80 11.20
C ALA A 805 3.87 7.04 10.13
N ILE A 806 4.80 7.97 10.38
CA ILE A 806 5.91 8.35 9.50
C ILE A 806 7.21 8.13 10.27
N VAL A 807 7.65 6.86 10.33
CA VAL A 807 8.95 6.51 10.93
C VAL A 807 10.01 6.49 9.82
N PRO A 808 11.10 7.28 9.92
CA PRO A 808 12.17 7.33 8.93
C PRO A 808 12.82 6.00 8.55
N TYR A 809 12.79 5.01 9.45
CA TYR A 809 13.32 3.68 9.21
C TYR A 809 12.70 2.70 10.22
N PRO A 810 12.50 1.43 9.83
CA PRO A 810 11.87 0.44 10.69
C PRO A 810 12.73 0.15 11.93
N LEU A 811 12.09 -0.19 13.04
CA LEU A 811 12.78 -0.69 14.23
C LEU A 811 12.72 -2.23 14.19
N ALA A 812 13.86 -2.89 14.40
CA ALA A 812 13.90 -4.36 14.41
C ALA A 812 13.33 -5.01 15.69
N SER A 813 12.93 -4.20 16.68
CA SER A 813 12.30 -4.66 17.92
C SER A 813 10.88 -5.19 17.68
N PRO A 814 10.47 -6.34 18.27
CA PRO A 814 9.12 -6.88 18.13
C PRO A 814 8.02 -5.87 18.50
N PRO A 815 6.92 -5.77 17.73
CA PRO A 815 5.85 -4.80 17.98
C PRO A 815 5.26 -4.85 19.39
N HIS A 816 5.15 -6.05 19.99
CA HIS A 816 4.65 -6.20 21.34
C HIS A 816 5.56 -5.58 22.41
N LEU A 817 6.89 -5.65 22.25
CA LEU A 817 7.84 -5.01 23.17
C LEU A 817 7.78 -3.49 23.06
N ALA A 818 7.65 -2.98 21.83
CA ALA A 818 7.44 -1.57 21.57
C ALA A 818 6.14 -1.05 22.22
N ALA A 819 5.02 -1.77 22.05
CA ALA A 819 3.74 -1.40 22.65
C ALA A 819 3.80 -1.41 24.20
N GLN A 820 4.43 -2.43 24.78
CA GLN A 820 4.62 -2.51 26.23
C GLN A 820 5.52 -1.40 26.77
N TYR A 821 6.61 -1.09 26.05
CA TYR A 821 7.51 -0.01 26.47
C TYR A 821 6.83 1.35 26.36
N LYS A 822 6.11 1.61 25.26
CA LYS A 822 5.26 2.80 25.10
C LYS A 822 4.32 2.98 26.29
N ALA A 823 3.59 1.93 26.68
CA ALA A 823 2.66 2.01 27.81
C ALA A 823 3.36 2.32 29.14
N ARG A 824 4.59 1.83 29.36
CA ARG A 824 5.39 2.13 30.56
C ARG A 824 5.93 3.56 30.55
N VAL A 825 6.36 4.06 29.40
CA VAL A 825 6.82 5.44 29.24
C VAL A 825 5.66 6.43 29.48
N LEU A 826 4.45 6.13 28.99
CA LEU A 826 3.27 6.94 29.29
C LEU A 826 2.99 7.00 30.80
N ARG A 827 3.06 5.86 31.51
CA ARG A 827 2.91 5.86 32.97
C ARG A 827 3.97 6.68 33.71
N LEU A 828 5.20 6.72 33.22
CA LEU A 828 6.25 7.59 33.79
C LEU A 828 5.95 9.07 33.53
N LEU A 829 5.34 9.41 32.40
CA LEU A 829 4.90 10.78 32.14
C LEU A 829 3.76 11.18 33.08
N ASP A 830 2.86 10.26 33.43
CA ASP A 830 1.78 10.50 34.39
C ASP A 830 2.30 10.82 35.82
N THR A 831 3.52 10.38 36.18
CA THR A 831 4.11 10.70 37.49
C THR A 831 4.77 12.09 37.55
N GLY A 832 4.92 12.78 36.42
CA GLY A 832 5.47 14.15 36.32
C GLY A 832 6.99 14.28 36.47
N GLU A 833 7.60 13.56 37.40
CA GLU A 833 9.06 13.53 37.61
C GLU A 833 9.64 12.12 37.47
N PHE A 834 10.66 11.99 36.63
CA PHE A 834 11.41 10.76 36.40
C PHE A 834 12.75 11.06 35.73
N THR A 835 13.64 10.08 35.73
CA THR A 835 15.00 10.17 35.19
C THR A 835 15.19 9.22 34.00
N ILE A 836 16.33 9.33 33.31
CA ILE A 836 16.71 8.37 32.27
C ILE A 836 16.84 6.95 32.85
N GLN A 837 17.22 6.79 34.12
CA GLN A 837 17.32 5.47 34.74
C GLN A 837 15.94 4.82 34.90
N ASP A 838 14.89 5.60 35.15
CA ASP A 838 13.52 5.08 35.18
C ASP A 838 13.06 4.63 33.78
N LEU A 839 13.47 5.35 32.73
CA LEU A 839 13.25 4.93 31.34
C LEU A 839 14.02 3.65 30.96
N VAL A 840 15.23 3.46 31.51
CA VAL A 840 16.02 2.22 31.36
C VAL A 840 15.31 1.06 32.07
N GLN A 841 14.86 1.26 33.30
CA GLN A 841 14.11 0.25 34.06
C GLN A 841 12.80 -0.11 33.35
N ALA A 842 12.09 0.88 32.82
CA ALA A 842 10.90 0.67 32.01
C ALA A 842 11.17 -0.11 30.71
N ALA A 843 12.39 -0.14 30.18
CA ALA A 843 12.70 -0.93 28.99
C ALA A 843 12.76 -2.44 29.28
N ALA A 844 12.98 -2.85 30.54
CA ALA A 844 13.01 -4.25 30.93
C ALA A 844 11.60 -4.80 31.25
N PRO A 845 11.24 -6.01 30.79
CA PRO A 845 10.04 -6.68 31.27
C PRO A 845 10.22 -7.05 32.74
N ARG A 846 9.24 -6.73 33.59
CA ARG A 846 9.16 -7.32 34.93
C ARG A 846 9.00 -8.83 34.74
N THR A 847 10.03 -9.60 35.05
CA THR A 847 9.86 -11.03 35.33
C THR A 847 8.77 -11.12 36.39
N ALA A 848 7.70 -11.86 36.11
CA ALA A 848 6.77 -12.27 37.14
C ALA A 848 7.61 -12.88 38.26
N ALA A 849 7.56 -12.26 39.44
CA ALA A 849 8.08 -12.91 40.63
C ALA A 849 7.34 -14.24 40.73
N VAL A 850 8.10 -15.32 40.74
CA VAL A 850 7.62 -16.61 41.21
C VAL A 850 7.25 -16.38 42.67
N SER A 851 5.95 -16.30 42.95
CA SER A 851 5.35 -16.43 44.28
C SER A 851 4.02 -17.15 44.13
#